data_AF-A0A814CIY9-F1
#
_entry.id   AF-A0A814CIY9-F1
#
_cell.length_a   1.000
_cell.length_b   1.000
_cell.length_c   1.000
_cell.angle_alpha   90.00
_cell.angle_beta   90.00
_cell.angle_gamma   90.00
#
_symmetry.space_group_name_H-M   'P 1'
#
loop_
_entity.id
_entity.type
_entity.pdbx_description
1 polymer ?
#
loop_
_entity_poly.entity_id
_entity_poly.type
_entity_poly.pdbx_seq_one_letter_code
_entity_poly.pdbx_strand_id
1 'polypeptide(L)'
;MVYEDTYRIRQLNDLKVQHEINSINVLKKCLNESKEQTHKMTNLLDNFESRLSALHDIIVPVYDSTNILQIKHSNLQTAVNQLDNILEYYKTVENLSANIQAGPGQDISSYLSQMDKLKGAIQYFAVNKNQSQKAENEELWNKGKINVDREFETFLGKFSDLSIKKLNMNDSLNDQTDSSSNYGSKEYAMNQMICIIEWFKKTEQTHLDKLYDKIIKCRSQIMLDNIKKTKSRNNSLGNNNVSNSISLNTNNSNSSSQYSKRSSLAPLSPVSSNLSSPLSENDSRRVTLRSRLTENLFSSSDIRKKTPKSNLNDSYSNSSVQLKNMANLYQIDEEHEINECLKFNEIVLKTLSMFQLEVKFIYKLLESDNFIATRVLERIFDPVLRLLHVETERLSSNVKHIQKKTTSKYIVSLLSILSEMVKTKPQFLKIFQESTFKSTKTMRHLDKSTQLYLEIFVNIEKACVEYLRDVADSTKNDSEAIHPNGNIHPITTETLSFINNLLPFDVIAGFISSVVVSENSSQEVPSEVEIKLRRKASEDNAAVFNRIAYQVEKNVEKKVYRISLAEYFYRLLKYLNLNLKKKAENYQDQNLKCIFLLNNTHKINKLLGQVDNLNQMKQQEINEFKNLCELLAMANRLELKNYYETEILNHKREYSKCWSRLIPYIKDLIERNPFNSEKLKDKDRQLLKDRFSGFNKEFEDIYEAQKRYYIPVEQNELADEIRQDNVLYVGSQYQKFYNIYSKINFATNKDKYVKYTPEALNAM
;
A
#
# COMPACT_ATOMS: atom_id res chain seq x y z
N MET A 1 122.44 -78.27 87.19
CA MET A 1 122.54 -77.50 85.93
C MET A 1 121.33 -77.71 84.99
N VAL A 2 120.13 -78.09 85.49
CA VAL A 2 118.90 -78.21 84.65
C VAL A 2 117.70 -77.48 85.29
N TYR A 3 117.81 -77.11 86.57
CA TYR A 3 116.75 -76.44 87.33
C TYR A 3 116.53 -74.96 86.96
N GLU A 4 117.53 -74.28 86.38
CA GLU A 4 117.45 -72.84 86.09
C GLU A 4 116.63 -72.52 84.84
N ASP A 5 116.82 -73.25 83.73
CA ASP A 5 116.11 -72.98 82.48
C ASP A 5 114.59 -73.22 82.58
N THR A 6 114.19 -74.29 83.27
CA THR A 6 112.76 -74.56 83.52
C THR A 6 112.13 -73.52 84.45
N TYR A 7 112.88 -73.00 85.43
CA TYR A 7 112.41 -71.92 86.29
C TYR A 7 112.22 -70.61 85.52
N ARG A 8 113.17 -70.28 84.63
CA ARG A 8 113.15 -69.06 83.80
C ARG A 8 112.01 -69.08 82.77
N ILE A 9 111.76 -70.22 82.13
CA ILE A 9 110.62 -70.41 81.22
C ILE A 9 109.29 -70.32 81.98
N ARG A 10 109.19 -70.90 83.18
CA ARG A 10 107.98 -70.81 84.02
C ARG A 10 107.67 -69.36 84.39
N GLN A 11 108.65 -68.60 84.90
CA GLN A 11 108.47 -67.16 85.20
C GLN A 11 108.03 -66.34 83.98
N LEU A 12 108.57 -66.61 82.79
CA LEU A 12 108.22 -65.86 81.57
C LEU A 12 106.80 -66.18 81.10
N ASN A 13 106.35 -67.44 81.26
CA ASN A 13 104.96 -67.82 81.02
C ASN A 13 104.01 -67.25 82.09
N ASP A 14 104.38 -67.28 83.37
CA ASP A 14 103.58 -66.69 84.45
C ASP A 14 103.40 -65.16 84.25
N LEU A 15 104.43 -64.47 83.76
CA LEU A 15 104.36 -63.05 83.37
C LEU A 15 103.47 -62.81 82.15
N LYS A 16 103.48 -63.70 81.14
CA LYS A 16 102.52 -63.63 80.02
C LYS A 16 101.08 -63.85 80.47
N VAL A 17 100.85 -64.86 81.30
CA VAL A 17 99.52 -65.16 81.87
C VAL A 17 99.03 -63.99 82.74
N GLN A 18 99.90 -63.35 83.55
CA GLN A 18 99.60 -62.11 84.24
C GLN A 18 99.23 -60.97 83.28
N HIS A 19 99.98 -60.77 82.20
CA HIS A 19 99.69 -59.74 81.20
C HIS A 19 98.35 -60.00 80.49
N GLU A 20 98.07 -61.23 80.08
CA GLU A 20 96.80 -61.62 79.45
C GLU A 20 95.62 -61.50 80.43
N ILE A 21 95.76 -61.92 81.69
CA ILE A 21 94.75 -61.72 82.74
C ILE A 21 94.46 -60.22 82.93
N ASN A 22 95.49 -59.37 83.01
CA ASN A 22 95.31 -57.93 83.14
C ASN A 22 94.67 -57.30 81.89
N SER A 23 95.04 -57.77 80.70
CA SER A 23 94.44 -57.33 79.42
C SER A 23 92.96 -57.73 79.34
N ILE A 24 92.62 -58.95 79.75
CA ILE A 24 91.25 -59.45 79.87
C ILE A 24 90.46 -58.67 80.93
N ASN A 25 91.08 -58.28 82.04
CA ASN A 25 90.42 -57.47 83.08
C ASN A 25 90.14 -56.04 82.62
N VAL A 26 91.07 -55.41 81.88
CA VAL A 26 90.83 -54.11 81.23
C VAL A 26 89.72 -54.22 80.17
N LEU A 27 89.76 -55.23 79.31
CA LEU A 27 88.71 -55.47 78.31
C LEU A 27 87.33 -55.74 78.97
N LYS A 28 87.28 -56.49 80.07
CA LYS A 28 86.06 -56.67 80.87
C LYS A 28 85.55 -55.36 81.48
N LYS A 29 86.44 -54.48 81.95
CA LYS A 29 86.07 -53.15 82.46
C LYS A 29 85.47 -52.28 81.36
N CYS A 30 86.16 -52.14 80.22
CA CYS A 30 85.65 -51.40 79.06
C CYS A 30 84.35 -51.99 78.50
N LEU A 31 84.19 -53.32 78.49
CA LEU A 31 82.96 -53.99 78.09
C LEU A 31 81.80 -53.71 79.06
N ASN A 32 82.07 -53.66 80.38
CA ASN A 32 81.06 -53.30 81.37
C ASN A 32 80.67 -51.82 81.27
N GLU A 33 81.64 -50.91 81.10
CA GLU A 33 81.38 -49.48 80.87
C GLU A 33 80.59 -49.24 79.58
N SER A 34 80.93 -49.94 78.50
CA SER A 34 80.19 -49.92 77.24
C SER A 34 78.77 -50.49 77.39
N LYS A 35 78.58 -51.57 78.15
CA LYS A 35 77.25 -52.09 78.49
C LYS A 35 76.45 -51.10 79.32
N GLU A 36 77.06 -50.44 80.31
CA GLU A 36 76.39 -49.44 81.14
C GLU A 36 75.98 -48.21 80.31
N GLN A 37 76.83 -47.74 79.40
CA GLN A 37 76.48 -46.69 78.43
C GLN A 37 75.36 -47.12 77.48
N THR A 38 75.43 -48.35 76.94
CA THR A 38 74.39 -48.92 76.07
C THR A 38 73.06 -49.01 76.82
N HIS A 39 73.07 -49.45 78.08
CA HIS A 39 71.86 -49.58 78.89
C HIS A 39 71.29 -48.22 79.31
N LYS A 40 72.14 -47.21 79.57
CA LYS A 40 71.70 -45.81 79.71
C LYS A 40 71.06 -45.29 78.42
N MET A 41 71.57 -45.69 77.26
CA MET A 41 71.03 -45.31 75.95
C MET A 41 69.71 -46.01 75.61
N THR A 42 69.54 -47.31 75.95
CA THR A 42 68.23 -47.98 75.87
C THR A 42 67.23 -47.31 76.80
N ASN A 43 67.58 -47.10 78.07
CA ASN A 43 66.66 -46.55 79.06
C ASN A 43 66.22 -45.10 78.72
N LEU A 44 67.02 -44.35 77.94
CA LEU A 44 66.63 -43.06 77.36
C LEU A 44 65.67 -43.22 76.18
N LEU A 45 65.90 -44.18 75.29
CA LEU A 45 64.98 -44.51 74.18
C LEU A 45 63.63 -45.01 74.73
N ASP A 46 63.63 -45.92 75.71
CA ASP A 46 62.43 -46.42 76.40
C ASP A 46 61.63 -45.26 77.04
N ASN A 47 62.33 -44.26 77.61
CA ASN A 47 61.72 -43.05 78.15
C ASN A 47 61.14 -42.14 77.06
N PHE A 48 61.81 -42.00 75.91
CA PHE A 48 61.29 -41.24 74.78
C PHE A 48 60.07 -41.93 74.16
N GLU A 49 60.11 -43.25 73.96
CA GLU A 49 59.01 -44.03 73.40
C GLU A 49 57.80 -44.05 74.34
N SER A 50 58.00 -44.26 75.64
CA SER A 50 56.94 -44.14 76.66
C SER A 50 56.31 -42.74 76.68
N ARG A 51 57.12 -41.67 76.62
CA ARG A 51 56.61 -40.29 76.56
C ARG A 51 55.91 -39.97 75.24
N LEU A 52 56.33 -40.57 74.13
CA LEU A 52 55.76 -40.35 72.80
C LEU A 52 54.45 -41.12 72.61
N SER A 53 54.33 -42.33 73.18
CA SER A 53 53.04 -43.01 73.37
C SER A 53 52.10 -42.15 74.22
N ALA A 54 52.51 -41.76 75.44
CA ALA A 54 51.67 -40.95 76.31
C ALA A 54 51.25 -39.60 75.66
N LEU A 55 52.10 -39.01 74.82
CA LEU A 55 51.75 -37.83 74.02
C LEU A 55 50.75 -38.16 72.91
N HIS A 56 50.91 -39.28 72.20
CA HIS A 56 49.99 -39.77 71.18
C HIS A 56 48.61 -40.07 71.76
N ASP A 57 48.57 -40.79 72.89
CA ASP A 57 47.38 -41.17 73.66
C ASP A 57 46.61 -39.94 74.19
N ILE A 58 47.28 -38.80 74.38
CA ILE A 58 46.66 -37.51 74.75
C ILE A 58 46.24 -36.70 73.52
N ILE A 59 47.08 -36.62 72.48
CA ILE A 59 46.83 -35.73 71.33
C ILE A 59 45.78 -36.31 70.38
N VAL A 60 45.78 -37.61 70.09
CA VAL A 60 44.86 -38.21 69.12
C VAL A 60 43.39 -38.04 69.56
N PRO A 61 42.98 -38.38 70.80
CA PRO A 61 41.60 -38.14 71.23
C PRO A 61 41.18 -36.67 71.23
N VAL A 62 42.12 -35.74 71.49
CA VAL A 62 41.86 -34.29 71.40
C VAL A 62 41.67 -33.86 69.96
N TYR A 63 42.54 -34.30 69.04
CA TYR A 63 42.43 -34.02 67.60
C TYR A 63 41.12 -34.56 67.01
N ASP A 64 40.77 -35.82 67.31
CA ASP A 64 39.54 -36.44 66.84
C ASP A 64 38.30 -35.75 67.45
N SER A 65 38.34 -35.40 68.74
CA SER A 65 37.28 -34.61 69.37
C SER A 65 37.12 -33.23 68.73
N THR A 66 38.23 -32.55 68.38
CA THR A 66 38.21 -31.27 67.67
C THR A 66 37.67 -31.41 66.25
N ASN A 67 38.04 -32.46 65.51
CA ASN A 67 37.52 -32.77 64.17
C ASN A 67 36.00 -33.04 64.21
N ILE A 68 35.55 -33.89 65.14
CA ILE A 68 34.13 -34.15 65.40
C ILE A 68 33.39 -32.86 65.79
N LEU A 69 34.01 -31.96 66.55
CA LEU A 69 33.43 -30.67 66.91
C LEU A 69 33.34 -29.70 65.71
N GLN A 70 34.36 -29.67 64.83
CA GLN A 70 34.33 -28.88 63.59
C GLN A 70 33.23 -29.37 62.63
N ILE A 71 33.08 -30.69 62.48
CA ILE A 71 31.99 -31.29 61.68
C ILE A 71 30.62 -30.94 62.28
N LYS A 72 30.46 -31.05 63.61
CA LYS A 72 29.23 -30.62 64.31
C LYS A 72 28.95 -29.14 64.12
N HIS A 73 29.95 -28.27 64.21
CA HIS A 73 29.80 -26.83 64.00
C HIS A 73 29.39 -26.50 62.55
N SER A 74 30.03 -27.13 61.55
CA SER A 74 29.66 -26.99 60.14
C SER A 74 28.22 -27.44 59.86
N ASN A 75 27.81 -28.57 60.42
CA ASN A 75 26.43 -29.08 60.32
C ASN A 75 25.42 -28.14 61.00
N LEU A 76 25.75 -27.60 62.19
CA LEU A 76 24.91 -26.61 62.87
C LEU A 76 24.80 -25.31 62.09
N GLN A 77 25.91 -24.77 61.55
CA GLN A 77 25.88 -23.57 60.73
C GLN A 77 25.04 -23.77 59.45
N THR A 78 25.15 -24.95 58.83
CA THR A 78 24.32 -25.33 57.68
C THR A 78 22.82 -25.39 58.05
N ALA A 79 22.49 -25.95 59.22
CA ALA A 79 21.12 -26.00 59.72
C ALA A 79 20.56 -24.62 60.10
N VAL A 80 21.36 -23.74 60.70
CA VAL A 80 20.99 -22.34 60.99
C VAL A 80 20.70 -21.59 59.68
N ASN A 81 21.62 -21.65 58.71
CA ASN A 81 21.42 -21.03 57.39
C ASN A 81 20.14 -21.56 56.69
N GLN A 82 19.80 -22.85 56.86
CA GLN A 82 18.54 -23.41 56.35
C GLN A 82 17.31 -22.89 57.10
N LEU A 83 17.36 -22.74 58.43
CA LEU A 83 16.29 -22.15 59.23
C LEU A 83 16.07 -20.67 58.90
N ASP A 84 17.12 -19.90 58.67
CA ASP A 84 17.03 -18.49 58.26
C ASP A 84 16.40 -18.35 56.87
N ASN A 85 16.77 -19.20 55.90
CA ASN A 85 16.12 -19.26 54.60
C ASN A 85 14.61 -19.62 54.71
N ILE A 86 14.25 -20.50 55.64
CA ILE A 86 12.84 -20.83 55.92
C ILE A 86 12.12 -19.63 56.56
N LEU A 87 12.78 -18.91 57.47
CA LEU A 87 12.25 -17.71 58.11
C LEU A 87 12.03 -16.56 57.12
N GLU A 88 12.86 -16.43 56.07
CA GLU A 88 12.60 -15.48 54.98
C GLU A 88 11.25 -15.79 54.30
N TYR A 89 10.97 -17.05 53.95
CA TYR A 89 9.69 -17.44 53.33
C TYR A 89 8.46 -17.16 54.21
N TYR A 90 8.56 -17.28 55.54
CA TYR A 90 7.45 -16.89 56.43
C TYR A 90 7.27 -15.38 56.56
N LYS A 91 8.30 -14.57 56.24
CA LYS A 91 8.26 -13.10 56.28
C LYS A 91 7.99 -12.45 54.92
N THR A 92 7.81 -13.21 53.83
CA THR A 92 7.61 -12.63 52.49
C THR A 92 6.35 -11.79 52.39
N VAL A 93 5.24 -12.21 53.00
CA VAL A 93 3.99 -11.42 52.99
C VAL A 93 4.20 -10.09 53.72
N GLU A 94 4.71 -10.12 54.95
CA GLU A 94 4.97 -8.93 55.76
C GLU A 94 5.90 -7.94 55.05
N ASN A 95 7.04 -8.43 54.53
CA ASN A 95 8.06 -7.60 53.89
C ASN A 95 7.65 -7.05 52.51
N LEU A 96 6.87 -7.81 51.72
CA LEU A 96 6.57 -7.45 50.33
C LEU A 96 5.18 -6.82 50.14
N SER A 97 4.25 -7.00 51.09
CA SER A 97 2.85 -6.58 50.93
C SER A 97 2.71 -5.08 50.62
N ALA A 98 3.47 -4.21 51.29
CA ALA A 98 3.44 -2.76 51.03
C ALA A 98 3.87 -2.41 49.59
N ASN A 99 4.97 -3.01 49.11
CA ASN A 99 5.52 -2.75 47.78
C ASN A 99 4.62 -3.32 46.67
N ILE A 100 4.14 -4.56 46.85
CA ILE A 100 3.26 -5.21 45.88
C ILE A 100 1.91 -4.48 45.77
N GLN A 101 1.38 -3.93 46.87
CA GLN A 101 0.19 -3.08 46.87
C GLN A 101 0.42 -1.73 46.19
N ALA A 102 1.57 -1.07 46.42
CA ALA A 102 1.92 0.20 45.78
C ALA A 102 2.07 0.08 44.25
N GLY A 103 2.48 -1.08 43.74
CA GLY A 103 2.63 -1.35 42.30
C GLY A 103 4.02 -1.02 41.76
N PRO A 104 4.26 -1.24 40.45
CA PRO A 104 5.62 -1.20 39.88
C PRO A 104 6.30 0.18 39.83
N GLY A 105 5.52 1.26 39.78
CA GLY A 105 6.06 2.63 39.74
C GLY A 105 7.00 2.86 38.55
N GLN A 106 8.24 3.27 38.83
CA GLN A 106 9.26 3.60 37.82
C GLN A 106 10.24 2.46 37.50
N ASP A 107 10.12 1.29 38.12
CA ASP A 107 11.03 0.15 37.88
C ASP A 107 10.26 -1.18 37.92
N ILE A 108 9.84 -1.63 36.73
CA ILE A 108 9.20 -2.94 36.58
C ILE A 108 10.14 -4.08 36.98
N SER A 109 11.45 -3.96 36.78
CA SER A 109 12.41 -5.05 37.00
C SER A 109 12.60 -5.33 38.49
N SER A 110 12.71 -4.28 39.32
CA SER A 110 12.72 -4.42 40.79
C SER A 110 11.40 -5.01 41.30
N TYR A 111 10.26 -4.58 40.75
CA TYR A 111 8.95 -5.13 41.14
C TYR A 111 8.80 -6.61 40.75
N LEU A 112 9.21 -7.00 39.54
CA LEU A 112 9.15 -8.39 39.09
C LEU A 112 10.12 -9.29 39.87
N SER A 113 11.28 -8.79 40.32
CA SER A 113 12.17 -9.53 41.22
C SER A 113 11.54 -9.79 42.60
N GLN A 114 10.76 -8.84 43.13
CA GLN A 114 9.97 -9.05 44.35
C GLN A 114 8.84 -10.05 44.15
N MET A 115 8.19 -10.04 42.97
CA MET A 115 7.23 -11.07 42.59
C MET A 115 7.88 -12.46 42.49
N ASP A 116 9.10 -12.58 41.96
CA ASP A 116 9.82 -13.87 41.92
C ASP A 116 10.14 -14.43 43.32
N LYS A 117 10.51 -13.57 44.28
CA LYS A 117 10.63 -13.98 45.70
C LYS A 117 9.31 -14.52 46.26
N LEU A 118 8.20 -13.81 45.99
CA LEU A 118 6.86 -14.22 46.41
C LEU A 118 6.44 -15.57 45.78
N LYS A 119 6.79 -15.80 44.51
CA LYS A 119 6.59 -17.09 43.83
C LYS A 119 7.43 -18.21 44.46
N GLY A 120 8.66 -17.93 44.86
CA GLY A 120 9.50 -18.86 45.62
C GLY A 120 8.84 -19.32 46.92
N ALA A 121 8.26 -18.40 47.68
CA ALA A 121 7.49 -18.73 48.89
C ALA A 121 6.27 -19.62 48.60
N ILE A 122 5.49 -19.30 47.55
CA ILE A 122 4.35 -20.14 47.13
C ILE A 122 4.79 -21.56 46.78
N GLN A 123 5.92 -21.71 46.07
CA GLN A 123 6.50 -23.03 45.74
C GLN A 123 6.98 -23.77 47.00
N TYR A 124 7.67 -23.09 47.91
CA TYR A 124 8.11 -23.65 49.20
C TYR A 124 6.93 -24.14 50.04
N PHE A 125 5.87 -23.34 50.20
CA PHE A 125 4.70 -23.73 50.99
C PHE A 125 3.83 -24.80 50.29
N ALA A 126 3.84 -24.87 48.95
CA ALA A 126 3.20 -25.96 48.21
C ALA A 126 3.89 -27.31 48.46
N VAL A 127 5.22 -27.38 48.43
CA VAL A 127 5.99 -28.60 48.73
C VAL A 127 5.80 -29.01 50.20
N ASN A 128 5.88 -28.04 51.12
CA ASN A 128 5.76 -28.28 52.56
C ASN A 128 4.30 -28.34 53.08
N LYS A 129 3.31 -28.35 52.17
CA LYS A 129 1.87 -28.53 52.46
C LYS A 129 1.24 -27.50 53.42
N ASN A 130 1.88 -26.36 53.69
CA ASN A 130 1.30 -25.30 54.51
C ASN A 130 0.27 -24.49 53.68
N GLN A 131 -0.96 -24.97 53.64
CA GLN A 131 -2.02 -24.39 52.82
C GLN A 131 -2.38 -22.95 53.19
N SER A 132 -2.33 -22.57 54.48
CA SER A 132 -2.70 -21.22 54.91
C SER A 132 -1.69 -20.18 54.41
N GLN A 133 -0.40 -20.41 54.66
CA GLN A 133 0.65 -19.51 54.18
C GLN A 133 0.74 -19.51 52.66
N LYS A 134 0.51 -20.66 52.00
CA LYS A 134 0.41 -20.71 50.54
C LYS A 134 -0.71 -19.80 50.02
N ALA A 135 -1.91 -19.90 50.58
CA ALA A 135 -3.07 -19.12 50.13
C ALA A 135 -2.88 -17.61 50.32
N GLU A 136 -2.29 -17.19 51.45
CA GLU A 136 -1.97 -15.79 51.76
C GLU A 136 -0.96 -15.20 50.75
N ASN A 137 0.11 -15.94 50.44
CA ASN A 137 1.07 -15.54 49.40
C ASN A 137 0.43 -15.57 47.99
N GLU A 138 -0.45 -16.53 47.69
CA GLU A 138 -1.19 -16.59 46.41
C GLU A 138 -2.17 -15.42 46.22
N GLU A 139 -2.80 -14.91 47.29
CA GLU A 139 -3.65 -13.71 47.20
C GLU A 139 -2.81 -12.48 46.86
N LEU A 140 -1.68 -12.27 47.54
CA LEU A 140 -0.77 -11.17 47.28
C LEU A 140 -0.16 -11.26 45.86
N TRP A 141 0.18 -12.45 45.39
CA TRP A 141 0.65 -12.69 44.02
C TRP A 141 -0.41 -12.35 42.97
N ASN A 142 -1.68 -12.68 43.21
CA ASN A 142 -2.76 -12.33 42.28
C ASN A 142 -3.03 -10.81 42.26
N LYS A 143 -2.95 -10.12 43.41
CA LYS A 143 -2.94 -8.64 43.47
C LYS A 143 -1.76 -8.05 42.68
N GLY A 144 -0.57 -8.62 42.84
CA GLY A 144 0.63 -8.20 42.10
C GLY A 144 0.50 -8.35 40.59
N LYS A 145 -0.05 -9.48 40.10
CA LYS A 145 -0.35 -9.68 38.67
C LYS A 145 -1.33 -8.64 38.12
N ILE A 146 -2.36 -8.26 38.88
CA ILE A 146 -3.31 -7.21 38.47
C ILE A 146 -2.62 -5.84 38.35
N ASN A 147 -1.64 -5.56 39.22
CA ASN A 147 -0.85 -4.32 39.13
C ASN A 147 0.09 -4.31 37.92
N VAL A 148 0.77 -5.43 37.60
CA VAL A 148 1.57 -5.57 36.35
C VAL A 148 0.68 -5.44 35.11
N ASP A 149 -0.51 -6.04 35.13
CA ASP A 149 -1.51 -5.94 34.05
C ASP A 149 -1.90 -4.49 33.76
N ARG A 150 -2.08 -3.67 34.81
CA ARG A 150 -2.47 -2.26 34.69
C ARG A 150 -1.35 -1.43 34.06
N GLU A 151 -0.11 -1.61 34.50
CA GLU A 151 1.03 -0.92 33.90
C GLU A 151 1.25 -1.34 32.44
N PHE A 152 1.08 -2.64 32.12
CA PHE A 152 1.14 -3.11 30.73
C PHE A 152 0.09 -2.45 29.84
N GLU A 153 -1.15 -2.32 30.31
CA GLU A 153 -2.22 -1.59 29.60
C GLU A 153 -1.89 -0.09 29.46
N THR A 154 -1.31 0.54 30.49
CA THR A 154 -0.86 1.94 30.45
C THR A 154 0.27 2.16 29.45
N PHE A 155 1.27 1.27 29.37
CA PHE A 155 2.32 1.33 28.35
C PHE A 155 1.77 1.08 26.94
N LEU A 156 0.91 0.07 26.75
CA LEU A 156 0.25 -0.21 25.48
C LEU A 156 -0.60 0.98 24.99
N GLY A 157 -1.24 1.71 25.92
CA GLY A 157 -2.00 2.92 25.66
C GLY A 157 -1.18 4.07 25.04
N LYS A 158 0.12 4.17 25.34
CA LYS A 158 1.05 5.15 24.71
C LYS A 158 1.24 4.94 23.20
N PHE A 159 0.85 3.77 22.67
CA PHE A 159 0.90 3.43 21.25
C PHE A 159 -0.46 3.55 20.54
N SER A 160 -1.47 4.16 21.17
CA SER A 160 -2.85 4.25 20.63
C SER A 160 -3.01 5.14 19.38
N ASP A 161 -2.03 5.98 19.06
CA ASP A 161 -2.04 6.81 17.86
C ASP A 161 -1.36 6.14 16.65
N LEU A 162 -2.13 5.97 15.56
CA LEU A 162 -1.69 5.48 14.25
C LEU A 162 -1.71 6.60 13.17
N SER A 163 -1.63 7.87 13.57
CA SER A 163 -1.66 9.01 12.64
C SER A 163 -0.48 9.01 11.65
N ILE A 164 -0.79 9.03 10.35
CA ILE A 164 0.17 9.01 9.23
C ILE A 164 0.89 10.37 9.05
N LYS A 165 1.09 11.15 10.12
CA LYS A 165 1.85 12.41 10.08
C LYS A 165 3.35 12.09 10.14
N LYS A 166 3.92 11.76 8.97
CA LYS A 166 5.36 11.53 8.74
C LYS A 166 6.03 10.59 9.74
N LEU A 167 5.65 9.30 9.73
CA LEU A 167 6.52 8.25 10.27
C LEU A 167 7.68 7.95 9.32
N ASN A 168 8.54 8.95 9.17
CA ASN A 168 9.78 8.90 8.41
C ASN A 168 10.83 8.13 9.25
N MET A 169 10.63 6.82 9.42
CA MET A 169 11.47 5.94 10.25
C MET A 169 12.88 5.66 9.65
N ASN A 170 13.44 6.66 8.97
CA ASN A 170 14.84 6.82 8.61
C ASN A 170 15.49 8.00 9.36
N ASP A 171 14.70 8.89 9.97
CA ASP A 171 15.23 9.82 10.97
C ASP A 171 15.74 8.99 12.15
N SER A 172 17.02 9.18 12.49
CA SER A 172 17.74 8.32 13.45
C SER A 172 17.18 8.47 14.87
N LEU A 173 17.39 7.46 15.72
CA LEU A 173 16.99 7.46 17.14
C LEU A 173 17.88 8.41 17.96
N ASN A 174 17.73 9.71 17.71
CA ASN A 174 18.50 10.80 18.29
C ASN A 174 17.61 12.04 18.51
N ASP A 175 16.46 11.85 19.16
CA ASP A 175 15.77 12.95 19.88
C ASP A 175 16.64 13.38 21.07
N GLN A 176 17.74 14.09 20.79
CA GLN A 176 18.53 14.78 21.79
C GLN A 176 17.73 15.97 22.32
N THR A 177 16.91 15.70 23.34
CA THR A 177 16.28 16.70 24.18
C THR A 177 16.83 16.55 25.59
N ASP A 178 17.45 17.62 26.09
CA ASP A 178 18.24 17.57 27.31
C ASP A 178 17.41 17.42 28.59
N SER A 179 18.00 16.68 29.54
CA SER A 179 17.71 16.67 30.98
C SER A 179 16.38 16.07 31.49
N SER A 180 16.54 15.05 32.34
CA SER A 180 15.57 14.50 33.32
C SER A 180 14.36 13.68 32.82
N SER A 181 14.22 12.47 33.38
CA SER A 181 13.05 11.55 33.30
C SER A 181 12.69 10.91 31.94
N ASN A 182 13.53 9.96 31.47
CA ASN A 182 13.26 9.13 30.28
C ASN A 182 12.00 8.21 30.41
N TYR A 183 11.41 8.09 31.60
CA TYR A 183 10.17 7.32 31.89
C TYR A 183 8.96 7.67 31.00
N GLY A 184 8.98 8.85 30.35
CA GLY A 184 7.96 9.26 29.40
C GLY A 184 7.97 8.49 28.07
N SER A 185 9.14 8.12 27.56
CA SER A 185 9.36 7.82 26.13
C SER A 185 8.65 6.55 25.62
N LYS A 186 8.40 6.51 24.30
CA LYS A 186 7.85 5.30 23.62
C LYS A 186 8.84 4.14 23.66
N GLU A 187 10.14 4.41 23.58
CA GLU A 187 11.18 3.38 23.70
C GLU A 187 11.22 2.78 25.11
N TYR A 188 11.19 3.63 26.16
CA TYR A 188 11.07 3.15 27.53
C TYR A 188 9.84 2.26 27.71
N ALA A 189 8.65 2.71 27.26
CA ALA A 189 7.42 1.94 27.34
C ALA A 189 7.50 0.59 26.61
N MET A 190 8.12 0.56 25.43
CA MET A 190 8.35 -0.68 24.67
C MET A 190 9.21 -1.66 25.48
N ASN A 191 10.31 -1.18 26.05
CA ASN A 191 11.24 -2.01 26.82
C ASN A 191 10.59 -2.55 28.11
N GLN A 192 9.77 -1.75 28.80
CA GLN A 192 8.98 -2.24 29.95
C GLN A 192 8.00 -3.35 29.54
N MET A 193 7.30 -3.20 28.40
CA MET A 193 6.39 -4.23 27.89
C MET A 193 7.12 -5.54 27.51
N ILE A 194 8.31 -5.44 26.89
CA ILE A 194 9.16 -6.61 26.57
C ILE A 194 9.59 -7.33 27.86
N CYS A 195 10.01 -6.59 28.90
CA CYS A 195 10.36 -7.17 30.20
C CYS A 195 9.20 -7.94 30.84
N ILE A 196 7.97 -7.40 30.79
CA ILE A 196 6.77 -8.06 31.31
C ILE A 196 6.46 -9.36 30.55
N ILE A 197 6.58 -9.34 29.22
CA ILE A 197 6.34 -10.52 28.34
C ILE A 197 7.37 -11.61 28.61
N GLU A 198 8.67 -11.28 28.62
CA GLU A 198 9.76 -12.22 28.90
C GLU A 198 9.76 -12.75 30.35
N TRP A 199 9.14 -12.03 31.29
CA TRP A 199 8.89 -12.52 32.64
C TRP A 199 7.71 -13.51 32.68
N PHE A 200 6.55 -13.16 32.13
CA PHE A 200 5.39 -14.07 32.10
C PHE A 200 5.65 -15.37 31.32
N LYS A 201 6.49 -15.31 30.28
CA LYS A 201 7.03 -16.48 29.54
C LYS A 201 7.84 -17.44 30.42
N LYS A 202 8.44 -16.95 31.50
CA LYS A 202 9.15 -17.76 32.52
C LYS A 202 8.24 -18.14 33.70
N THR A 203 7.20 -17.34 33.99
CA THR A 203 6.41 -17.52 35.22
C THR A 203 5.03 -18.17 35.06
N GLU A 204 4.21 -17.80 34.07
CA GLU A 204 2.82 -18.30 33.92
C GLU A 204 2.27 -18.12 32.49
N GLN A 205 2.29 -19.20 31.68
CA GLN A 205 1.76 -19.19 30.30
C GLN A 205 0.27 -18.76 30.23
N THR A 206 -0.55 -19.18 31.19
CA THR A 206 -1.99 -18.81 31.26
C THR A 206 -2.24 -17.33 31.50
N HIS A 207 -1.23 -16.56 31.90
CA HIS A 207 -1.32 -15.10 31.98
C HIS A 207 -0.68 -14.43 30.76
N LEU A 208 0.41 -15.00 30.22
CA LEU A 208 0.99 -14.58 28.94
C LEU A 208 -0.03 -14.62 27.79
N ASP A 209 -0.82 -15.70 27.70
CA ASP A 209 -1.87 -15.84 26.68
C ASP A 209 -2.95 -14.74 26.81
N LYS A 210 -3.25 -14.28 28.03
CA LYS A 210 -4.17 -13.16 28.28
C LYS A 210 -3.58 -11.83 27.84
N LEU A 211 -2.27 -11.61 28.05
CA LEU A 211 -1.58 -10.41 27.56
C LEU A 211 -1.61 -10.36 26.02
N TYR A 212 -1.36 -11.48 25.33
CA TYR A 212 -1.53 -11.56 23.88
C TYR A 212 -2.97 -11.23 23.46
N ASP A 213 -3.98 -11.76 24.15
CA ASP A 213 -5.39 -11.47 23.89
C ASP A 213 -5.74 -9.98 24.12
N LYS A 214 -5.11 -9.31 25.11
CA LYS A 214 -5.24 -7.85 25.34
C LYS A 214 -4.60 -7.03 24.22
N ILE A 215 -3.36 -7.38 23.80
CA ILE A 215 -2.68 -6.74 22.66
C ILE A 215 -3.58 -6.83 21.42
N ILE A 216 -4.04 -8.04 21.09
CA ILE A 216 -4.90 -8.30 19.93
C ILE A 216 -6.16 -7.43 19.94
N LYS A 217 -6.90 -7.41 21.06
CA LYS A 217 -8.11 -6.60 21.22
C LYS A 217 -7.83 -5.11 21.10
N CYS A 218 -6.77 -4.62 21.74
CA CYS A 218 -6.39 -3.21 21.70
C CYS A 218 -5.98 -2.75 20.28
N ARG A 219 -5.02 -3.43 19.64
CA ARG A 219 -4.52 -3.05 18.31
C ARG A 219 -5.61 -3.13 17.24
N SER A 220 -6.36 -4.23 17.20
CA SER A 220 -7.46 -4.38 16.22
C SER A 220 -8.55 -3.33 16.38
N GLN A 221 -8.94 -2.99 17.61
CA GLN A 221 -9.92 -1.94 17.86
C GLN A 221 -9.40 -0.56 17.42
N ILE A 222 -8.13 -0.23 17.69
CA ILE A 222 -7.49 1.02 17.22
C ILE A 222 -7.53 1.11 15.69
N MET A 223 -7.23 0.03 14.97
CA MET A 223 -7.32 -0.01 13.51
C MET A 223 -8.76 0.18 13.01
N LEU A 224 -9.71 -0.58 13.56
CA LEU A 224 -11.14 -0.50 13.20
C LEU A 224 -11.72 0.90 13.43
N ASP A 225 -11.38 1.54 14.53
CA ASP A 225 -11.87 2.89 14.84
C ASP A 225 -11.18 3.97 13.99
N ASN A 226 -9.93 3.76 13.55
CA ASN A 226 -9.31 4.61 12.52
C ASN A 226 -10.00 4.48 11.16
N ILE A 227 -10.44 3.27 10.76
CA ILE A 227 -11.24 3.06 9.54
C ILE A 227 -12.61 3.76 9.67
N LYS A 228 -13.34 3.55 10.78
CA LYS A 228 -14.64 4.22 11.03
C LYS A 228 -14.52 5.75 11.06
N LYS A 229 -13.47 6.31 11.67
CA LYS A 229 -13.17 7.76 11.67
C LYS A 229 -12.93 8.28 10.25
N THR A 230 -12.26 7.51 9.40
CA THR A 230 -12.03 7.88 7.99
C THR A 230 -13.34 7.86 7.20
N LYS A 231 -14.14 6.79 7.33
CA LYS A 231 -15.46 6.68 6.68
C LYS A 231 -16.45 7.78 7.10
N SER A 232 -16.40 8.23 8.36
CA SER A 232 -17.32 9.26 8.89
C SER A 232 -16.88 10.70 8.59
N ARG A 233 -15.58 11.02 8.66
CA ARG A 233 -15.06 12.37 8.40
C ARG A 233 -15.40 12.87 7.00
N ASN A 234 -15.39 11.99 6.00
CA ASN A 234 -15.63 12.36 4.61
C ASN A 234 -17.14 12.52 4.27
N ASN A 235 -18.04 12.26 5.22
CA ASN A 235 -19.46 12.61 5.08
C ASN A 235 -19.78 14.02 5.62
N SER A 236 -18.84 14.72 6.26
CA SER A 236 -19.01 16.11 6.72
C SER A 236 -18.24 17.15 5.91
N LEU A 237 -17.32 16.74 5.04
CA LEU A 237 -16.56 17.61 4.12
C LEU A 237 -17.17 17.67 2.71
N GLY A 238 -18.46 17.39 2.59
CA GLY A 238 -19.24 17.52 1.35
C GLY A 238 -19.53 18.97 0.93
N ASN A 239 -18.50 19.83 0.88
CA ASN A 239 -18.43 21.04 0.06
C ASN A 239 -17.03 21.68 0.16
N ASN A 240 -16.48 22.05 -1.01
CA ASN A 240 -15.21 22.74 -1.26
C ASN A 240 -13.89 21.93 -1.11
N ASN A 241 -13.01 22.09 -2.11
CA ASN A 241 -11.59 21.74 -2.15
C ASN A 241 -11.17 20.26 -2.28
N VAL A 242 -11.69 19.54 -3.29
CA VAL A 242 -10.98 18.39 -3.88
C VAL A 242 -10.08 18.87 -5.02
N SER A 243 -8.97 19.54 -4.66
CA SER A 243 -7.91 19.97 -5.58
C SER A 243 -6.63 20.32 -4.80
N ASN A 244 -5.89 19.28 -4.36
CA ASN A 244 -4.42 19.29 -4.11
C ASN A 244 -4.00 18.03 -3.30
N SER A 245 -3.92 16.87 -3.96
CA SER A 245 -3.26 15.68 -3.41
C SER A 245 -2.69 14.72 -4.47
N ILE A 246 -2.38 15.22 -5.66
CA ILE A 246 -1.62 14.49 -6.69
C ILE A 246 -0.42 15.36 -7.09
N SER A 247 0.72 15.10 -6.45
CA SER A 247 2.00 15.73 -6.78
C SER A 247 3.05 14.64 -7.03
N LEU A 248 3.00 14.04 -8.21
CA LEU A 248 4.12 13.24 -8.73
C LEU A 248 5.20 14.20 -9.23
N ASN A 249 6.46 13.96 -8.84
CA ASN A 249 7.58 14.82 -9.23
C ASN A 249 7.81 14.78 -10.74
N THR A 250 7.69 15.94 -11.40
CA THR A 250 8.16 16.16 -12.77
C THR A 250 9.21 17.27 -12.77
N ASN A 251 10.47 16.89 -12.58
CA ASN A 251 11.60 17.80 -12.75
C ASN A 251 11.83 18.05 -14.24
N ASN A 252 11.60 19.28 -14.74
CA ASN A 252 12.61 19.91 -15.60
C ASN A 252 12.50 21.43 -15.79
N SER A 253 13.67 22.01 -16.11
CA SER A 253 13.91 23.27 -16.83
C SER A 253 13.09 24.52 -16.48
N ASN A 254 13.72 25.44 -15.75
CA ASN A 254 13.35 26.85 -15.74
C ASN A 254 13.44 27.46 -17.15
N SER A 255 12.47 28.31 -17.52
CA SER A 255 12.70 29.43 -18.45
C SER A 255 11.94 30.66 -17.94
N SER A 256 12.54 31.84 -18.12
CA SER A 256 12.11 33.07 -17.44
C SER A 256 11.46 34.06 -18.39
N SER A 257 10.37 34.68 -17.95
CA SER A 257 10.02 36.04 -18.37
C SER A 257 9.45 36.81 -17.18
N GLN A 258 9.98 38.02 -16.97
CA GLN A 258 9.46 39.01 -16.05
C GLN A 258 8.60 39.99 -16.85
N TYR A 259 7.50 40.52 -16.29
CA TYR A 259 7.08 41.91 -16.51
C TYR A 259 6.20 42.41 -15.35
N SER A 260 6.05 43.73 -15.22
CA SER A 260 5.74 44.38 -13.92
C SER A 260 4.48 45.25 -13.88
N LYS A 261 3.83 45.22 -12.70
CA LYS A 261 3.01 46.24 -12.00
C LYS A 261 2.67 47.56 -12.74
N ARG A 262 1.38 47.93 -12.72
CA ARG A 262 0.74 49.26 -12.44
C ARG A 262 -0.58 49.42 -13.25
N SER A 263 -1.56 50.25 -12.89
CA SER A 263 -2.06 50.76 -11.59
C SER A 263 -3.36 51.57 -11.80
N SER A 264 -4.34 51.43 -10.88
CA SER A 264 -5.35 52.44 -10.45
C SER A 264 -6.06 53.35 -11.48
N LEU A 265 -7.41 53.42 -11.43
CA LEU A 265 -8.18 54.62 -11.01
C LEU A 265 -9.71 54.44 -11.12
N ALA A 266 -10.45 55.14 -10.24
CA ALA A 266 -11.86 55.50 -10.39
C ALA A 266 -11.96 57.04 -10.37
N PRO A 267 -13.09 57.65 -10.81
CA PRO A 267 -14.17 57.99 -9.89
C PRO A 267 -15.56 57.62 -10.51
N LEU A 268 -16.75 58.16 -10.20
CA LEU A 268 -17.23 59.31 -9.39
C LEU A 268 -18.63 58.99 -8.79
N SER A 269 -19.26 59.99 -8.15
CA SER A 269 -20.61 59.98 -7.55
C SER A 269 -21.47 61.16 -8.09
N PRO A 270 -22.76 61.33 -7.69
CA PRO A 270 -23.06 62.07 -6.45
C PRO A 270 -24.29 61.55 -5.65
N VAL A 271 -24.69 62.30 -4.61
CA VAL A 271 -25.62 61.94 -3.53
C VAL A 271 -26.89 62.81 -3.57
N SER A 272 -28.02 62.30 -3.07
CA SER A 272 -29.14 63.09 -2.53
C SER A 272 -29.85 62.35 -1.38
N SER A 273 -30.63 63.05 -0.54
CA SER A 273 -31.09 62.51 0.77
C SER A 273 -32.51 62.95 1.17
N ASN A 274 -33.25 62.01 1.80
CA ASN A 274 -34.40 62.19 2.71
C ASN A 274 -35.64 62.98 2.26
N LEU A 275 -36.82 62.33 2.32
CA LEU A 275 -38.00 62.92 3.00
C LEU A 275 -39.04 61.85 3.43
N SER A 276 -39.66 62.10 4.60
CA SER A 276 -40.96 61.65 5.14
C SER A 276 -41.71 60.37 4.69
N SER A 277 -42.17 59.62 5.71
CA SER A 277 -43.22 58.58 5.79
C SER A 277 -44.66 59.14 5.55
N PRO A 278 -45.81 58.39 5.61
CA PRO A 278 -46.06 57.11 6.32
C PRO A 278 -47.07 56.09 5.68
N LEU A 279 -47.44 55.06 6.48
CA LEU A 279 -48.50 54.03 6.29
C LEU A 279 -48.21 52.95 5.20
N SER A 280 -48.57 51.67 5.34
CA SER A 280 -48.98 50.80 6.47
C SER A 280 -48.59 49.33 6.09
N GLU A 281 -48.67 48.25 6.88
CA GLU A 281 -49.17 47.97 8.24
C GLU A 281 -48.56 46.63 8.76
N ASN A 282 -48.57 46.41 10.08
CA ASN A 282 -48.54 45.14 10.85
C ASN A 282 -47.53 44.01 10.48
N ASP A 283 -46.57 43.62 11.34
CA ASP A 283 -46.67 42.88 12.63
C ASP A 283 -46.88 41.35 12.49
N SER A 284 -46.36 40.47 13.38
CA SER A 284 -45.32 40.66 14.41
C SER A 284 -44.63 39.33 14.76
N ARG A 285 -43.73 39.35 15.76
CA ARG A 285 -42.97 38.16 16.21
C ARG A 285 -43.68 37.33 17.30
N ARG A 286 -43.25 36.06 17.41
CA ARG A 286 -42.83 35.36 18.67
C ARG A 286 -43.83 34.41 19.38
N VAL A 287 -43.25 33.54 20.23
CA VAL A 287 -43.83 32.81 21.40
C VAL A 287 -44.47 31.41 21.19
N THR A 288 -43.60 30.38 21.33
CA THR A 288 -43.69 29.15 22.16
C THR A 288 -44.89 28.17 22.20
N LEU A 289 -44.50 26.88 22.34
CA LEU A 289 -45.05 25.83 23.24
C LEU A 289 -46.27 24.96 22.84
N ARG A 290 -46.03 23.64 22.97
CA ARG A 290 -46.91 22.56 23.49
C ARG A 290 -48.15 22.06 22.71
N SER A 291 -47.94 20.87 22.16
CA SER A 291 -48.65 19.60 22.48
C SER A 291 -50.11 19.33 22.07
N ARG A 292 -50.23 18.28 21.24
CA ARG A 292 -51.20 17.15 21.28
C ARG A 292 -52.68 17.43 20.93
N LEU A 293 -53.33 16.33 20.50
CA LEU A 293 -54.77 16.15 20.26
C LEU A 293 -55.30 16.88 19.00
N THR A 294 -56.31 16.40 18.26
CA THR A 294 -56.64 15.07 17.66
C THR A 294 -57.84 15.33 16.71
N GLU A 295 -58.40 14.29 16.05
CA GLU A 295 -59.71 14.32 15.33
C GLU A 295 -59.73 15.12 14.00
N ASN A 296 -60.66 14.93 13.04
CA ASN A 296 -61.54 13.82 12.60
C ASN A 296 -62.06 14.17 11.18
N LEU A 297 -62.52 13.27 10.28
CA LEU A 297 -62.61 11.80 10.24
C LEU A 297 -61.85 11.31 8.96
N PHE A 298 -62.19 10.41 8.02
CA PHE A 298 -63.28 9.48 7.65
C PHE A 298 -62.58 8.27 6.95
N SER A 299 -62.80 6.99 7.32
CA SER A 299 -63.90 6.05 6.98
C SER A 299 -64.01 5.63 5.50
N SER A 300 -64.26 4.36 5.11
CA SER A 300 -64.07 3.06 5.79
C SER A 300 -64.35 1.90 4.81
N SER A 301 -63.57 0.82 4.87
CA SER A 301 -63.97 -0.59 4.60
C SER A 301 -62.75 -1.50 4.80
N ASP A 302 -62.64 -2.39 5.79
CA ASP A 302 -63.39 -3.65 5.98
C ASP A 302 -63.06 -4.70 4.88
N ILE A 303 -62.69 -5.96 5.15
CA ILE A 303 -62.64 -6.78 6.40
C ILE A 303 -61.67 -8.00 6.15
N ARG A 304 -61.20 -8.91 7.05
CA ARG A 304 -61.58 -9.47 8.37
C ARG A 304 -60.33 -10.03 9.13
N LYS A 305 -60.35 -9.94 10.48
CA LYS A 305 -59.90 -10.89 11.56
C LYS A 305 -58.91 -12.04 11.18
N LYS A 306 -57.86 -12.36 11.96
CA LYS A 306 -57.84 -12.67 13.42
C LYS A 306 -56.47 -12.46 14.11
N THR A 307 -56.50 -12.26 15.43
CA THR A 307 -55.41 -12.31 16.45
C THR A 307 -55.56 -13.59 17.32
N PRO A 308 -54.60 -14.04 18.19
CA PRO A 308 -53.61 -13.25 18.95
C PRO A 308 -52.21 -13.87 19.22
N LYS A 309 -51.40 -13.10 19.99
CA LYS A 309 -50.32 -13.43 20.95
C LYS A 309 -50.02 -14.93 21.20
N SER A 310 -48.77 -15.36 21.41
CA SER A 310 -47.46 -14.66 21.46
C SER A 310 -46.30 -15.67 21.60
N ASN A 311 -45.08 -15.31 21.15
CA ASN A 311 -43.82 -15.63 21.86
C ASN A 311 -42.65 -14.80 21.29
N LEU A 312 -41.54 -14.73 22.03
CA LEU A 312 -40.33 -13.99 21.63
C LEU A 312 -39.37 -14.88 20.84
N ASN A 313 -38.89 -14.39 19.69
CA ASN A 313 -37.48 -14.38 19.26
C ASN A 313 -37.35 -13.74 17.85
N ASP A 314 -36.11 -13.53 17.42
CA ASP A 314 -35.64 -13.12 16.08
C ASP A 314 -36.11 -11.76 15.52
N SER A 315 -35.16 -10.81 15.46
CA SER A 315 -35.36 -9.48 14.84
C SER A 315 -34.14 -8.98 14.03
N TYR A 316 -33.54 -9.86 13.21
CA TYR A 316 -32.45 -9.51 12.28
C TYR A 316 -32.63 -10.16 10.89
N SER A 317 -33.72 -9.84 10.19
CA SER A 317 -33.99 -10.39 8.84
C SER A 317 -34.77 -9.46 7.89
N ASN A 318 -35.78 -8.74 8.39
CA ASN A 318 -36.77 -8.06 7.52
C ASN A 318 -36.38 -6.68 6.95
N SER A 319 -35.23 -6.10 7.32
CA SER A 319 -34.72 -4.87 6.69
C SER A 319 -34.32 -5.07 5.21
N SER A 320 -34.03 -6.31 4.82
CA SER A 320 -33.55 -6.68 3.47
C SER A 320 -34.62 -6.65 2.37
N VAL A 321 -35.91 -6.74 2.74
CA VAL A 321 -37.01 -6.88 1.78
C VAL A 321 -37.62 -5.52 1.40
N GLN A 322 -37.75 -4.59 2.36
CA GLN A 322 -38.30 -3.26 2.08
C GLN A 322 -37.37 -2.38 1.22
N LEU A 323 -36.05 -2.54 1.36
CA LEU A 323 -35.07 -1.85 0.51
C LEU A 323 -35.17 -2.25 -0.97
N LYS A 324 -35.49 -3.52 -1.27
CA LYS A 324 -35.59 -4.00 -2.67
C LYS A 324 -36.71 -3.35 -3.47
N ASN A 325 -37.79 -2.92 -2.81
CA ASN A 325 -38.93 -2.31 -3.49
C ASN A 325 -38.84 -0.76 -3.60
N MET A 326 -37.80 -0.13 -3.01
CA MET A 326 -37.52 1.30 -3.18
C MET A 326 -36.42 1.60 -4.21
N ALA A 327 -35.70 0.58 -4.69
CA ALA A 327 -34.55 0.74 -5.60
C ALA A 327 -34.91 1.29 -7.01
N ASN A 328 -36.17 1.23 -7.43
CA ASN A 328 -36.59 1.57 -8.80
C ASN A 328 -37.03 3.04 -8.99
N LEU A 329 -36.73 3.95 -8.06
CA LEU A 329 -37.25 5.33 -8.09
C LEU A 329 -36.26 6.44 -7.69
N TYR A 330 -34.96 6.11 -7.59
CA TYR A 330 -33.89 7.11 -7.57
C TYR A 330 -32.94 6.84 -8.74
N GLN A 331 -32.65 7.88 -9.53
CA GLN A 331 -31.45 7.87 -10.37
C GLN A 331 -30.25 7.79 -9.42
N ILE A 332 -29.44 6.74 -9.57
CA ILE A 332 -28.18 6.61 -8.83
C ILE A 332 -27.24 7.68 -9.35
N ASP A 333 -26.82 8.58 -8.48
CA ASP A 333 -25.89 9.66 -8.82
C ASP A 333 -24.49 9.07 -9.01
N GLU A 334 -23.98 9.11 -10.25
CA GLU A 334 -22.65 8.63 -10.61
C GLU A 334 -21.56 9.33 -9.80
N GLU A 335 -21.73 10.61 -9.46
CA GLU A 335 -20.78 11.33 -8.61
C GLU A 335 -20.79 10.79 -7.18
N HIS A 336 -21.92 10.26 -6.68
CA HIS A 336 -21.96 9.57 -5.38
C HIS A 336 -21.15 8.27 -5.39
N GLU A 337 -21.30 7.43 -6.43
CA GLU A 337 -20.59 6.15 -6.51
C GLU A 337 -19.08 6.31 -6.75
N ILE A 338 -18.69 7.29 -7.57
CA ILE A 338 -17.28 7.68 -7.74
C ILE A 338 -16.70 8.18 -6.41
N ASN A 339 -17.46 8.98 -5.64
CA ASN A 339 -17.01 9.44 -4.32
C ASN A 339 -16.93 8.33 -3.27
N GLU A 340 -17.85 7.36 -3.25
CA GLU A 340 -17.74 6.17 -2.39
C GLU A 340 -16.51 5.31 -2.77
N CYS A 341 -16.20 5.18 -4.06
CA CYS A 341 -14.97 4.52 -4.54
C CYS A 341 -13.70 5.24 -4.07
N LEU A 342 -13.67 6.58 -4.17
CA LEU A 342 -12.55 7.40 -3.68
C LEU A 342 -12.38 7.30 -2.15
N LYS A 343 -13.48 7.30 -1.37
CA LYS A 343 -13.44 7.04 0.08
C LYS A 343 -12.91 5.64 0.39
N PHE A 344 -13.34 4.62 -0.37
CA PHE A 344 -12.86 3.25 -0.19
C PHE A 344 -11.36 3.13 -0.49
N ASN A 345 -10.88 3.81 -1.54
CA ASN A 345 -9.46 3.91 -1.87
C ASN A 345 -8.66 4.51 -0.69
N GLU A 346 -9.07 5.66 -0.12
CA GLU A 346 -8.43 6.23 1.08
C GLU A 346 -8.41 5.22 2.24
N ILE A 347 -9.54 4.53 2.49
CA ILE A 347 -9.66 3.53 3.56
C ILE A 347 -8.69 2.34 3.34
N VAL A 348 -8.57 1.80 2.13
CA VAL A 348 -7.67 0.67 1.86
C VAL A 348 -6.22 1.12 1.96
N LEU A 349 -5.80 2.19 1.28
CA LEU A 349 -4.42 2.71 1.35
C LEU A 349 -3.99 2.98 2.80
N LYS A 350 -4.86 3.63 3.58
CA LYS A 350 -4.66 3.86 5.01
C LYS A 350 -4.52 2.55 5.79
N THR A 351 -5.38 1.56 5.52
CA THR A 351 -5.33 0.27 6.20
C THR A 351 -4.06 -0.52 5.89
N LEU A 352 -3.61 -0.52 4.63
CA LEU A 352 -2.34 -1.12 4.22
C LEU A 352 -1.15 -0.47 4.95
N SER A 353 -1.12 0.86 5.06
CA SER A 353 -0.09 1.56 5.84
C SER A 353 -0.13 1.23 7.35
N MET A 354 -1.33 1.05 7.93
CA MET A 354 -1.47 0.61 9.32
C MET A 354 -0.99 -0.84 9.51
N PHE A 355 -1.25 -1.76 8.57
CA PHE A 355 -0.69 -3.11 8.63
C PHE A 355 0.85 -3.07 8.66
N GLN A 356 1.51 -2.24 7.84
CA GLN A 356 2.98 -2.09 7.87
C GLN A 356 3.50 -1.57 9.22
N LEU A 357 2.75 -0.69 9.91
CA LEU A 357 3.12 -0.18 11.23
C LEU A 357 2.91 -1.23 12.33
N GLU A 358 1.79 -1.96 12.33
CA GLU A 358 1.55 -3.05 13.28
C GLU A 358 2.60 -4.15 13.16
N VAL A 359 3.04 -4.51 11.95
CA VAL A 359 4.10 -5.49 11.72
C VAL A 359 5.41 -5.06 12.39
N LYS A 360 5.85 -3.82 12.17
CA LYS A 360 7.05 -3.27 12.81
C LYS A 360 6.92 -3.21 14.34
N PHE A 361 5.73 -2.90 14.85
CA PHE A 361 5.44 -2.86 16.28
C PHE A 361 5.47 -4.26 16.92
N ILE A 362 4.72 -5.23 16.38
CA ILE A 362 4.61 -6.57 16.97
C ILE A 362 5.92 -7.36 16.86
N TYR A 363 6.68 -7.25 15.76
CA TYR A 363 7.99 -7.91 15.66
C TYR A 363 9.05 -7.28 16.60
N LYS A 364 9.00 -5.97 16.91
CA LYS A 364 9.85 -5.37 17.97
C LYS A 364 9.38 -5.77 19.37
N LEU A 365 8.07 -6.02 19.57
CA LEU A 365 7.51 -6.40 20.88
C LEU A 365 7.74 -7.88 21.22
N LEU A 366 7.78 -8.75 20.20
CA LEU A 366 7.86 -10.21 20.30
C LEU A 366 9.09 -10.76 19.57
N GLU A 367 10.21 -10.02 19.62
CA GLU A 367 11.47 -10.30 18.91
C GLU A 367 12.04 -11.71 19.21
N SER A 368 11.67 -12.31 20.34
CA SER A 368 12.08 -13.66 20.73
C SER A 368 11.29 -14.80 20.07
N ASP A 369 10.11 -14.54 19.50
CA ASP A 369 9.18 -15.59 19.03
C ASP A 369 8.40 -15.18 17.76
N ASN A 370 9.07 -15.11 16.61
CA ASN A 370 8.46 -14.78 15.30
C ASN A 370 7.16 -15.56 14.99
N PHE A 371 7.06 -16.84 15.37
CA PHE A 371 5.85 -17.65 15.19
C PHE A 371 4.65 -17.12 16.02
N ILE A 372 4.90 -16.60 17.22
CA ILE A 372 3.86 -15.97 18.05
C ILE A 372 3.52 -14.59 17.48
N ALA A 373 4.53 -13.83 17.03
CA ALA A 373 4.33 -12.54 16.37
C ALA A 373 3.36 -12.64 15.17
N THR A 374 3.57 -13.61 14.26
CA THR A 374 2.65 -13.88 13.15
C THR A 374 1.23 -14.18 13.63
N ARG A 375 1.04 -15.04 14.64
CA ARG A 375 -0.30 -15.41 15.14
C ARG A 375 -1.01 -14.27 15.87
N VAL A 376 -0.28 -13.35 16.48
CA VAL A 376 -0.81 -12.11 17.04
C VAL A 376 -1.24 -11.17 15.90
N LEU A 377 -0.41 -10.98 14.87
CA LEU A 377 -0.74 -10.17 13.69
C LEU A 377 -1.96 -10.71 12.92
N GLU A 378 -2.03 -12.03 12.69
CA GLU A 378 -3.19 -12.72 12.07
C GLU A 378 -4.51 -12.32 12.75
N ARG A 379 -4.55 -12.36 14.09
CA ARG A 379 -5.74 -12.05 14.88
C ARG A 379 -6.01 -10.55 15.03
N ILE A 380 -5.01 -9.69 14.84
CA ILE A 380 -5.20 -8.23 14.73
C ILE A 380 -5.83 -7.87 13.37
N PHE A 381 -5.41 -8.55 12.30
CA PHE A 381 -5.82 -8.22 10.94
C PHE A 381 -7.14 -8.86 10.50
N ASP A 382 -7.48 -10.08 10.95
CA ASP A 382 -8.74 -10.78 10.62
C ASP A 382 -10.00 -9.88 10.66
N PRO A 383 -10.33 -9.17 11.76
CA PRO A 383 -11.55 -8.35 11.81
C PRO A 383 -11.50 -7.12 10.88
N VAL A 384 -10.30 -6.62 10.58
CA VAL A 384 -10.08 -5.51 9.64
C VAL A 384 -10.24 -5.98 8.20
N LEU A 385 -9.69 -7.14 7.85
CA LEU A 385 -9.81 -7.77 6.54
C LEU A 385 -11.25 -8.16 6.23
N ARG A 386 -12.00 -8.67 7.22
CA ARG A 386 -13.44 -8.93 7.10
C ARG A 386 -14.25 -7.68 6.78
N LEU A 387 -13.93 -6.55 7.41
CA LEU A 387 -14.59 -5.27 7.13
C LEU A 387 -14.27 -4.79 5.70
N LEU A 388 -13.01 -4.87 5.27
CA LEU A 388 -12.61 -4.52 3.90
C LEU A 388 -13.26 -5.43 2.86
N HIS A 389 -13.40 -6.74 3.12
CA HIS A 389 -14.04 -7.68 2.20
C HIS A 389 -15.49 -7.28 1.90
N VAL A 390 -16.29 -7.04 2.94
CA VAL A 390 -17.71 -6.66 2.80
C VAL A 390 -17.88 -5.32 2.06
N GLU A 391 -17.00 -4.35 2.30
CA GLU A 391 -16.99 -3.08 1.54
C GLU A 391 -16.53 -3.28 0.09
N THR A 392 -15.62 -4.24 -0.17
CA THR A 392 -15.18 -4.59 -1.53
C THR A 392 -16.29 -5.27 -2.32
N GLU A 393 -17.04 -6.20 -1.70
CA GLU A 393 -18.21 -6.82 -2.32
C GLU A 393 -19.28 -5.77 -2.67
N ARG A 394 -19.55 -4.83 -1.75
CA ARG A 394 -20.43 -3.68 -2.00
C ARG A 394 -19.94 -2.82 -3.17
N LEU A 395 -18.64 -2.52 -3.24
CA LEU A 395 -18.10 -1.73 -4.34
C LEU A 395 -18.17 -2.48 -5.68
N SER A 396 -17.88 -3.79 -5.67
CA SER A 396 -17.91 -4.65 -6.84
C SER A 396 -19.33 -4.88 -7.39
N SER A 397 -20.37 -4.87 -6.56
CA SER A 397 -21.76 -4.89 -7.04
C SER A 397 -22.16 -3.60 -7.76
N ASN A 398 -21.61 -2.45 -7.34
CA ASN A 398 -21.98 -1.14 -7.85
C ASN A 398 -21.36 -0.81 -9.22
N VAL A 399 -20.32 -1.53 -9.65
CA VAL A 399 -19.72 -1.45 -11.01
C VAL A 399 -20.78 -1.49 -12.12
N LYS A 400 -21.88 -2.23 -11.89
CA LYS A 400 -22.96 -2.47 -12.85
C LYS A 400 -24.01 -1.35 -12.91
N HIS A 401 -23.92 -0.37 -12.01
CA HIS A 401 -24.85 0.74 -11.87
C HIS A 401 -24.25 2.08 -12.33
N ILE A 402 -22.93 2.24 -12.25
CA ILE A 402 -22.20 3.36 -12.86
C ILE A 402 -22.47 3.38 -14.37
N GLN A 403 -22.99 4.49 -14.89
CA GLN A 403 -23.31 4.59 -16.32
C GLN A 403 -22.05 4.55 -17.19
N LYS A 404 -22.17 3.97 -18.38
CA LYS A 404 -21.03 3.51 -19.19
C LYS A 404 -20.37 4.62 -20.03
N LYS A 405 -20.16 5.80 -19.43
CA LYS A 405 -19.49 6.97 -20.02
C LYS A 405 -18.22 7.35 -19.26
N THR A 406 -17.25 6.45 -19.34
CA THR A 406 -15.79 6.73 -19.30
C THR A 406 -15.23 7.64 -18.20
N THR A 407 -15.89 7.79 -17.05
CA THR A 407 -15.40 8.53 -15.87
C THR A 407 -14.16 7.85 -15.26
N SER A 408 -13.01 8.11 -15.88
CA SER A 408 -11.72 7.46 -15.60
C SER A 408 -11.32 7.47 -14.12
N LYS A 409 -11.79 8.47 -13.34
CA LYS A 409 -11.72 8.54 -11.88
C LYS A 409 -12.02 7.21 -11.17
N TYR A 410 -13.05 6.47 -11.60
CA TYR A 410 -13.44 5.21 -10.95
C TYR A 410 -12.40 4.11 -11.16
N ILE A 411 -12.07 3.80 -12.42
CA ILE A 411 -11.09 2.77 -12.77
C ILE A 411 -9.67 3.13 -12.29
N VAL A 412 -9.29 4.41 -12.32
CA VAL A 412 -8.02 4.91 -11.73
C VAL A 412 -7.98 4.66 -10.22
N SER A 413 -9.11 4.81 -9.51
CA SER A 413 -9.18 4.52 -8.08
C SER A 413 -8.99 3.03 -7.80
N LEU A 414 -9.67 2.14 -8.54
CA LEU A 414 -9.49 0.70 -8.40
C LEU A 414 -8.06 0.24 -8.75
N LEU A 415 -7.48 0.75 -9.84
CA LEU A 415 -6.10 0.47 -10.24
C LEU A 415 -5.08 1.00 -9.22
N SER A 416 -5.37 2.11 -8.54
CA SER A 416 -4.55 2.62 -7.43
C SER A 416 -4.55 1.67 -6.22
N ILE A 417 -5.73 1.13 -5.85
CA ILE A 417 -5.84 0.14 -4.78
C ILE A 417 -5.06 -1.13 -5.14
N LEU A 418 -5.26 -1.66 -6.35
CA LEU A 418 -4.52 -2.83 -6.85
C LEU A 418 -3.00 -2.57 -6.85
N SER A 419 -2.56 -1.37 -7.25
CA SER A 419 -1.14 -0.96 -7.22
C SER A 419 -0.54 -1.04 -5.83
N GLU A 420 -1.21 -0.48 -4.81
CA GLU A 420 -0.67 -0.53 -3.46
C GLU A 420 -0.78 -1.95 -2.87
N MET A 421 -1.88 -2.67 -3.12
CA MET A 421 -2.02 -4.07 -2.68
C MET A 421 -0.95 -5.00 -3.26
N VAL A 422 -0.43 -4.72 -4.47
CA VAL A 422 0.75 -5.41 -5.02
C VAL A 422 2.02 -5.00 -4.28
N LYS A 423 2.29 -3.71 -4.09
CA LYS A 423 3.51 -3.22 -3.38
C LYS A 423 3.59 -3.72 -1.93
N THR A 424 2.46 -3.81 -1.23
CA THR A 424 2.43 -4.28 0.16
C THR A 424 2.42 -5.80 0.28
N LYS A 425 2.08 -6.54 -0.79
CA LYS A 425 2.00 -8.01 -0.77
C LYS A 425 3.31 -8.69 -0.31
N PRO A 426 4.52 -8.36 -0.79
CA PRO A 426 5.74 -9.07 -0.35
C PRO A 426 5.96 -8.99 1.17
N GLN A 427 5.65 -7.84 1.77
CA GLN A 427 5.73 -7.64 3.22
C GLN A 427 4.60 -8.39 3.93
N PHE A 428 3.35 -8.21 3.49
CA PHE A 428 2.17 -8.89 4.02
C PHE A 428 2.36 -10.41 4.03
N LEU A 429 2.85 -10.98 2.91
CA LEU A 429 3.11 -12.41 2.80
C LEU A 429 4.26 -12.92 3.61
N LYS A 430 5.36 -12.16 3.74
CA LYS A 430 6.49 -12.65 4.54
C LYS A 430 6.04 -13.05 5.95
N ILE A 431 5.11 -12.29 6.54
CA ILE A 431 4.50 -12.59 7.85
C ILE A 431 3.75 -13.94 7.85
N PHE A 432 2.93 -14.21 6.82
CA PHE A 432 2.14 -15.45 6.71
C PHE A 432 2.96 -16.64 6.16
N GLN A 433 4.11 -16.40 5.52
CA GLN A 433 5.03 -17.43 5.02
C GLN A 433 6.11 -17.82 6.03
N GLU A 434 6.56 -16.91 6.91
CA GLU A 434 7.49 -17.28 8.00
C GLU A 434 6.90 -18.30 8.98
N SER A 435 5.56 -18.38 9.06
CA SER A 435 4.84 -19.43 9.79
C SER A 435 4.81 -20.81 9.10
N THR A 436 5.22 -20.96 7.83
CA THR A 436 5.01 -22.20 7.06
C THR A 436 6.20 -23.18 7.14
N PHE A 437 6.46 -23.80 8.30
CA PHE A 437 7.26 -25.04 8.35
C PHE A 437 6.98 -26.00 9.53
N LYS A 438 5.70 -26.34 9.78
CA LYS A 438 5.29 -27.64 10.39
C LYS A 438 3.78 -27.89 10.25
N SER A 439 3.41 -29.04 9.69
CA SER A 439 2.01 -29.42 9.43
C SER A 439 1.25 -29.78 10.72
N THR A 440 0.21 -29.01 11.05
CA THR A 440 -0.82 -29.37 12.05
C THR A 440 -2.18 -28.80 11.68
N LYS A 441 -3.27 -29.37 12.21
CA LYS A 441 -4.68 -29.01 11.89
C LYS A 441 -5.04 -27.54 12.17
N THR A 442 -4.22 -26.82 12.92
CA THR A 442 -4.44 -25.43 13.37
C THR A 442 -4.31 -24.39 12.25
N MET A 443 -3.68 -24.71 11.11
CA MET A 443 -3.39 -23.73 10.04
C MET A 443 -4.61 -23.15 9.33
N ARG A 444 -5.80 -23.78 9.46
CA ARG A 444 -7.09 -23.37 8.85
C ARG A 444 -7.61 -21.96 9.22
N HIS A 445 -6.81 -21.10 9.85
CA HIS A 445 -7.16 -19.72 10.20
C HIS A 445 -6.18 -18.72 9.57
N LEU A 446 -4.88 -19.04 9.59
CA LEU A 446 -3.84 -18.35 8.82
C LEU A 446 -4.18 -18.32 7.32
N ASP A 447 -4.68 -19.45 6.80
CA ASP A 447 -5.21 -19.55 5.43
C ASP A 447 -6.34 -18.55 5.17
N LYS A 448 -7.24 -18.30 6.15
CA LYS A 448 -8.43 -17.45 5.99
C LYS A 448 -8.09 -15.96 5.92
N SER A 449 -7.19 -15.47 6.77
CA SER A 449 -6.76 -14.07 6.71
C SER A 449 -6.01 -13.77 5.42
N THR A 450 -5.20 -14.74 4.96
CA THR A 450 -4.56 -14.68 3.64
C THR A 450 -5.62 -14.68 2.53
N GLN A 451 -6.55 -15.65 2.55
CA GLN A 451 -7.65 -15.81 1.60
C GLN A 451 -8.52 -14.57 1.49
N LEU A 452 -8.91 -13.92 2.59
CA LEU A 452 -9.70 -12.69 2.58
C LEU A 452 -8.98 -11.55 1.84
N TYR A 453 -7.65 -11.43 1.99
CA TYR A 453 -6.85 -10.47 1.22
C TYR A 453 -6.84 -10.82 -0.29
N LEU A 454 -6.87 -12.12 -0.63
CA LEU A 454 -6.97 -12.57 -2.03
C LEU A 454 -8.36 -12.27 -2.60
N GLU A 455 -9.42 -12.53 -1.85
CA GLU A 455 -10.81 -12.33 -2.27
C GLU A 455 -11.10 -10.83 -2.47
N ILE A 456 -10.56 -9.95 -1.61
CA ILE A 456 -10.53 -8.50 -1.83
C ILE A 456 -9.87 -8.17 -3.18
N PHE A 457 -8.64 -8.65 -3.40
CA PHE A 457 -7.90 -8.35 -4.65
C PHE A 457 -8.69 -8.83 -5.88
N VAL A 458 -9.16 -10.08 -5.86
CA VAL A 458 -9.85 -10.73 -6.98
C VAL A 458 -11.21 -10.08 -7.26
N ASN A 459 -11.89 -9.54 -6.25
CA ASN A 459 -13.15 -8.82 -6.45
C ASN A 459 -12.92 -7.41 -7.04
N ILE A 460 -11.81 -6.73 -6.70
CA ILE A 460 -11.39 -5.48 -7.37
C ILE A 460 -10.89 -5.76 -8.80
N GLU A 461 -10.17 -6.87 -9.02
CA GLU A 461 -9.79 -7.34 -10.36
C GLU A 461 -11.02 -7.57 -11.25
N LYS A 462 -12.03 -8.31 -10.77
CA LYS A 462 -13.29 -8.52 -11.50
C LYS A 462 -13.98 -7.20 -11.84
N ALA A 463 -14.05 -6.27 -10.89
CA ALA A 463 -14.60 -4.92 -11.11
C ALA A 463 -13.87 -4.17 -12.24
N CYS A 464 -12.54 -4.21 -12.24
CA CYS A 464 -11.72 -3.65 -13.32
C CYS A 464 -11.97 -4.35 -14.66
N VAL A 465 -12.05 -5.69 -14.69
CA VAL A 465 -12.28 -6.48 -15.92
C VAL A 465 -13.66 -6.18 -16.50
N GLU A 466 -14.73 -6.14 -15.69
CA GLU A 466 -16.08 -5.77 -16.15
C GLU A 466 -16.10 -4.34 -16.71
N TYR A 467 -15.49 -3.37 -16.02
CA TYR A 467 -15.38 -1.98 -16.51
C TYR A 467 -14.61 -1.89 -17.84
N LEU A 468 -13.49 -2.60 -18.01
CA LEU A 468 -12.72 -2.61 -19.27
C LEU A 468 -13.50 -3.24 -20.44
N ARG A 469 -14.33 -4.27 -20.20
CA ARG A 469 -15.24 -4.82 -21.22
C ARG A 469 -16.29 -3.77 -21.60
N ASP A 470 -16.93 -3.15 -20.61
CA ASP A 470 -18.00 -2.17 -20.82
C ASP A 470 -17.53 -0.91 -21.56
N VAL A 471 -16.32 -0.41 -21.30
CA VAL A 471 -15.73 0.69 -22.09
C VAL A 471 -15.51 0.25 -23.54
N ALA A 472 -15.02 -0.97 -23.79
CA ALA A 472 -14.78 -1.46 -25.15
C ALA A 472 -16.07 -1.63 -25.96
N ASP A 473 -17.13 -2.19 -25.37
CA ASP A 473 -18.43 -2.30 -26.03
C ASP A 473 -19.15 -0.95 -26.16
N SER A 474 -18.96 -0.01 -25.23
CA SER A 474 -19.51 1.36 -25.35
C SER A 474 -18.83 2.13 -26.49
N THR A 475 -17.49 2.13 -26.56
CA THR A 475 -16.75 2.74 -27.69
C THR A 475 -17.15 2.14 -29.05
N LYS A 476 -17.45 0.84 -29.10
CA LYS A 476 -17.84 0.09 -30.31
C LYS A 476 -19.29 0.31 -30.75
N ASN A 477 -20.21 0.51 -29.81
CA ASN A 477 -21.66 0.53 -30.05
C ASN A 477 -22.35 1.86 -29.65
N ASP A 478 -21.58 2.89 -29.26
CA ASP A 478 -22.13 4.19 -28.84
C ASP A 478 -23.16 4.75 -29.84
N SER A 479 -24.33 5.08 -29.30
CA SER A 479 -25.54 5.49 -30.02
C SER A 479 -25.83 6.99 -29.94
N GLU A 480 -24.94 7.80 -29.37
CA GLU A 480 -25.09 9.26 -29.35
C GLU A 480 -25.24 9.88 -30.75
N ALA A 481 -25.95 11.01 -30.81
CA ALA A 481 -26.16 11.77 -32.02
C ALA A 481 -24.91 12.55 -32.45
N ILE A 482 -24.61 12.52 -33.75
CA ILE A 482 -23.56 13.36 -34.35
C ILE A 482 -23.90 14.85 -34.25
N HIS A 483 -22.90 15.69 -33.97
CA HIS A 483 -23.07 17.13 -33.89
C HIS A 483 -23.12 17.76 -35.31
N PRO A 484 -24.15 18.58 -35.65
CA PRO A 484 -24.49 18.90 -37.05
C PRO A 484 -23.47 19.73 -37.85
N ASN A 485 -22.38 20.21 -37.23
CA ASN A 485 -21.30 20.97 -37.88
C ASN A 485 -19.99 20.18 -38.08
N GLY A 486 -19.97 18.87 -37.77
CA GLY A 486 -18.78 18.04 -37.96
C GLY A 486 -17.74 18.10 -36.82
N ASN A 487 -18.09 18.65 -35.65
CA ASN A 487 -17.22 18.66 -34.47
C ASN A 487 -16.72 17.25 -34.05
N ILE A 488 -15.67 17.21 -33.23
CA ILE A 488 -15.22 15.99 -32.54
C ILE A 488 -16.40 15.39 -31.75
N HIS A 489 -16.55 14.07 -31.84
CA HIS A 489 -17.61 13.33 -31.14
C HIS A 489 -17.21 13.09 -29.66
N PRO A 490 -18.12 13.20 -28.67
CA PRO A 490 -17.80 12.98 -27.25
C PRO A 490 -17.06 11.68 -26.98
N ILE A 491 -17.54 10.55 -27.52
CA ILE A 491 -16.88 9.23 -27.45
C ILE A 491 -15.39 9.24 -27.85
N THR A 492 -14.95 10.15 -28.74
CA THR A 492 -13.53 10.32 -29.11
C THR A 492 -12.76 10.95 -27.96
N THR A 493 -13.20 12.11 -27.45
CA THR A 493 -12.56 12.76 -26.29
C THR A 493 -12.58 11.87 -25.04
N GLU A 494 -13.67 11.15 -24.82
CA GLU A 494 -13.84 10.16 -23.76
C GLU A 494 -12.84 9.00 -23.87
N THR A 495 -12.80 8.31 -25.02
CA THR A 495 -11.88 7.18 -25.25
C THR A 495 -10.42 7.60 -25.09
N LEU A 496 -10.04 8.77 -25.62
CA LEU A 496 -8.67 9.28 -25.54
C LEU A 496 -8.29 9.73 -24.11
N SER A 497 -9.24 10.31 -23.37
CA SER A 497 -9.08 10.63 -21.94
C SER A 497 -8.91 9.36 -21.11
N PHE A 498 -9.74 8.34 -21.33
CA PHE A 498 -9.66 7.04 -20.67
C PHE A 498 -8.29 6.36 -20.91
N ILE A 499 -7.81 6.32 -22.17
CA ILE A 499 -6.48 5.79 -22.49
C ILE A 499 -5.38 6.52 -21.70
N ASN A 500 -5.35 7.86 -21.76
CA ASN A 500 -4.37 8.67 -21.02
C ASN A 500 -4.36 8.38 -19.51
N ASN A 501 -5.53 8.27 -18.89
CA ASN A 501 -5.65 8.03 -17.45
C ASN A 501 -5.24 6.60 -17.03
N LEU A 502 -5.18 5.64 -17.96
CA LEU A 502 -4.70 4.27 -17.70
C LEU A 502 -3.20 4.09 -17.94
N LEU A 503 -2.54 4.94 -18.72
CA LEU A 503 -1.10 4.85 -18.99
C LEU A 503 -0.24 4.79 -17.70
N PRO A 504 -0.51 5.56 -16.61
CA PRO A 504 0.27 5.48 -15.36
C PRO A 504 0.14 4.15 -14.58
N PHE A 505 -0.75 3.25 -14.98
CA PHE A 505 -1.02 1.97 -14.33
C PHE A 505 -0.63 0.76 -15.20
N ASP A 506 0.15 1.01 -16.25
CA ASP A 506 0.57 0.11 -17.32
C ASP A 506 0.64 -1.40 -17.03
N VAL A 507 1.39 -1.83 -16.01
CA VAL A 507 1.59 -3.25 -15.71
C VAL A 507 0.32 -3.87 -15.13
N ILE A 508 -0.46 -3.11 -14.36
CA ILE A 508 -1.66 -3.59 -13.67
C ILE A 508 -2.87 -3.45 -14.60
N ALA A 509 -3.05 -2.30 -15.25
CA ALA A 509 -4.01 -2.13 -16.33
C ALA A 509 -3.78 -3.17 -17.46
N GLY A 510 -2.52 -3.49 -17.75
CA GLY A 510 -2.13 -4.54 -18.69
C GLY A 510 -2.39 -5.97 -18.20
N PHE A 511 -2.24 -6.23 -16.90
CA PHE A 511 -2.66 -7.49 -16.29
C PHE A 511 -4.18 -7.70 -16.44
N ILE A 512 -5.01 -6.71 -16.05
CA ILE A 512 -6.46 -6.70 -16.25
C ILE A 512 -6.81 -6.85 -17.74
N SER A 513 -6.16 -6.07 -18.62
CA SER A 513 -6.36 -6.15 -20.07
C SER A 513 -6.03 -7.52 -20.63
N SER A 514 -5.06 -8.24 -20.08
CA SER A 514 -4.71 -9.60 -20.54
C SER A 514 -5.85 -10.60 -20.35
N VAL A 515 -6.74 -10.37 -19.37
CA VAL A 515 -7.96 -11.17 -19.19
C VAL A 515 -8.94 -10.84 -20.32
N VAL A 516 -9.30 -9.56 -20.47
CA VAL A 516 -10.26 -9.04 -21.48
C VAL A 516 -9.85 -9.39 -22.92
N VAL A 517 -8.55 -9.32 -23.23
CA VAL A 517 -7.99 -9.61 -24.56
C VAL A 517 -8.05 -11.12 -24.88
N SER A 518 -7.86 -11.99 -23.88
CA SER A 518 -7.76 -13.44 -24.05
C SER A 518 -9.09 -14.15 -24.34
N GLU A 519 -10.22 -13.54 -24.01
CA GLU A 519 -11.56 -14.10 -24.28
C GLU A 519 -12.03 -13.86 -25.73
N ASN A 520 -11.43 -12.89 -26.41
CA ASN A 520 -11.91 -12.34 -27.70
C ASN A 520 -11.00 -12.69 -28.90
N SER A 521 -9.97 -13.52 -28.73
CA SER A 521 -8.97 -13.81 -29.76
C SER A 521 -9.35 -14.98 -30.68
N SER A 522 -10.21 -14.72 -31.67
CA SER A 522 -10.44 -15.63 -32.81
C SER A 522 -9.36 -15.53 -33.91
N GLN A 523 -8.11 -15.22 -33.54
CA GLN A 523 -6.88 -15.39 -34.33
C GLN A 523 -5.65 -15.16 -33.43
N GLU A 524 -4.54 -15.81 -33.75
CA GLU A 524 -3.27 -15.89 -33.00
C GLU A 524 -3.44 -16.21 -31.50
N VAL A 525 -3.45 -17.52 -31.22
CA VAL A 525 -3.86 -18.14 -29.95
C VAL A 525 -2.77 -18.04 -28.87
N PRO A 526 -3.04 -17.39 -27.71
CA PRO A 526 -2.29 -17.66 -26.48
C PRO A 526 -2.43 -19.14 -26.16
N SER A 527 -1.32 -19.87 -25.99
CA SER A 527 -1.30 -21.34 -26.14
C SER A 527 -2.44 -22.06 -25.41
N GLU A 528 -2.97 -23.15 -25.97
CA GLU A 528 -4.08 -23.88 -25.34
C GLU A 528 -3.70 -24.44 -23.95
N VAL A 529 -2.39 -24.66 -23.72
CA VAL A 529 -1.80 -24.94 -22.41
C VAL A 529 -2.00 -23.76 -21.44
N GLU A 530 -1.75 -22.54 -21.89
CA GLU A 530 -1.97 -21.33 -21.10
C GLU A 530 -3.47 -21.06 -20.84
N ILE A 531 -4.35 -21.25 -21.83
CA ILE A 531 -5.81 -21.11 -21.64
C ILE A 531 -6.34 -22.17 -20.68
N LYS A 532 -5.87 -23.42 -20.77
CA LYS A 532 -6.19 -24.48 -19.80
C LYS A 532 -5.61 -24.20 -18.40
N LEU A 533 -4.41 -23.64 -18.31
CA LEU A 533 -3.84 -23.17 -17.04
C LEU A 533 -4.61 -21.97 -16.45
N ARG A 534 -5.14 -21.05 -17.28
CA ARG A 534 -5.97 -19.91 -16.85
C ARG A 534 -7.34 -20.38 -16.36
N ARG A 535 -8.01 -21.29 -17.10
CA ARG A 535 -9.30 -21.88 -16.65
C ARG A 535 -9.15 -22.73 -15.40
N LYS A 536 -8.18 -23.64 -15.35
CA LYS A 536 -7.96 -24.50 -14.17
C LYS A 536 -7.47 -23.72 -12.94
N ALA A 537 -6.77 -22.61 -13.14
CA ALA A 537 -6.47 -21.69 -12.03
C ALA A 537 -7.73 -21.03 -11.43
N SER A 538 -8.86 -20.95 -12.15
CA SER A 538 -10.12 -20.47 -11.57
C SER A 538 -10.77 -21.46 -10.59
N GLU A 539 -10.20 -22.66 -10.43
CA GLU A 539 -10.72 -23.73 -9.57
C GLU A 539 -9.75 -24.01 -8.39
N ASP A 540 -8.43 -23.88 -8.60
CA ASP A 540 -7.38 -24.12 -7.59
C ASP A 540 -6.86 -22.82 -6.93
N ASN A 541 -7.60 -22.30 -5.93
CA ASN A 541 -7.34 -21.02 -5.23
C ASN A 541 -5.88 -20.78 -4.76
N ALA A 542 -5.11 -21.83 -4.44
CA ALA A 542 -3.72 -21.70 -4.00
C ALA A 542 -2.73 -21.39 -5.15
N ALA A 543 -3.03 -21.81 -6.38
CA ALA A 543 -2.13 -21.64 -7.53
C ALA A 543 -2.22 -20.23 -8.16
N VAL A 544 -3.40 -19.63 -8.12
CA VAL A 544 -3.71 -18.25 -8.59
C VAL A 544 -2.67 -17.25 -8.10
N PHE A 545 -2.35 -17.33 -6.81
CA PHE A 545 -1.68 -16.27 -6.10
C PHE A 545 -0.15 -16.24 -6.28
N ASN A 546 0.45 -17.38 -6.61
CA ASN A 546 1.84 -17.47 -7.06
C ASN A 546 2.05 -16.97 -8.50
N ARG A 547 0.98 -16.58 -9.21
CA ARG A 547 1.06 -15.81 -10.46
C ARG A 547 0.84 -14.32 -10.21
N ILE A 548 -0.41 -13.93 -9.93
CA ILE A 548 -0.94 -12.57 -10.09
C ILE A 548 -0.05 -11.45 -9.50
N ALA A 549 0.62 -11.71 -8.37
CA ALA A 549 1.58 -10.75 -7.81
C ALA A 549 2.83 -11.42 -7.23
N TYR A 550 3.37 -12.41 -7.96
CA TYR A 550 4.81 -12.74 -7.95
C TYR A 550 5.43 -12.35 -9.30
N GLN A 551 4.61 -12.21 -10.35
CA GLN A 551 5.02 -11.89 -11.72
C GLN A 551 5.10 -10.38 -12.01
N VAL A 552 4.28 -9.53 -11.35
CA VAL A 552 4.24 -8.07 -11.60
C VAL A 552 5.58 -7.36 -11.33
N GLU A 553 6.44 -7.89 -10.46
CA GLU A 553 7.74 -7.27 -10.15
C GLU A 553 8.88 -7.70 -11.08
N LYS A 554 8.75 -8.81 -11.83
CA LYS A 554 9.80 -9.31 -12.74
C LYS A 554 9.72 -8.65 -14.11
N ASN A 555 10.85 -8.11 -14.59
CA ASN A 555 10.91 -7.33 -15.84
C ASN A 555 10.36 -8.07 -17.08
N VAL A 556 10.56 -9.38 -17.17
CA VAL A 556 10.05 -10.23 -18.26
C VAL A 556 8.52 -10.21 -18.32
N GLU A 557 7.86 -10.27 -17.16
CA GLU A 557 6.41 -10.42 -17.06
C GLU A 557 5.70 -9.06 -17.11
N LYS A 558 6.32 -7.99 -16.59
CA LYS A 558 5.92 -6.58 -16.86
C LYS A 558 5.73 -6.32 -18.36
N LYS A 559 6.64 -6.83 -19.20
CA LYS A 559 6.58 -6.68 -20.67
C LYS A 559 5.34 -7.37 -21.28
N VAL A 560 4.96 -8.55 -20.79
CA VAL A 560 3.77 -9.27 -21.27
C VAL A 560 2.48 -8.50 -20.96
N TYR A 561 2.39 -7.93 -19.76
CA TYR A 561 1.25 -7.09 -19.37
C TYR A 561 1.19 -5.78 -20.17
N ARG A 562 2.32 -5.11 -20.39
CA ARG A 562 2.40 -3.91 -21.27
C ARG A 562 1.92 -4.20 -22.69
N ILE A 563 2.36 -5.31 -23.29
CA ILE A 563 1.89 -5.75 -24.61
C ILE A 563 0.37 -6.05 -24.60
N SER A 564 -0.15 -6.59 -23.50
CA SER A 564 -1.60 -6.84 -23.34
C SER A 564 -2.41 -5.54 -23.26
N LEU A 565 -1.89 -4.49 -22.60
CA LEU A 565 -2.51 -3.16 -22.58
C LEU A 565 -2.48 -2.50 -23.97
N ALA A 566 -1.34 -2.60 -24.67
CA ALA A 566 -1.16 -2.07 -26.02
C ALA A 566 -2.15 -2.70 -27.01
N GLU A 567 -2.34 -4.02 -26.97
CA GLU A 567 -3.32 -4.75 -27.79
C GLU A 567 -4.77 -4.36 -27.44
N TYR A 568 -5.09 -4.13 -26.15
CA TYR A 568 -6.40 -3.61 -25.74
C TYR A 568 -6.65 -2.19 -26.29
N PHE A 569 -5.70 -1.27 -26.14
CA PHE A 569 -5.82 0.09 -26.71
C PHE A 569 -5.88 0.08 -28.25
N TYR A 570 -5.13 -0.79 -28.92
CA TYR A 570 -5.19 -1.00 -30.37
C TYR A 570 -6.60 -1.45 -30.81
N ARG A 571 -7.22 -2.41 -30.11
CA ARG A 571 -8.61 -2.83 -30.36
C ARG A 571 -9.60 -1.70 -30.11
N LEU A 572 -9.44 -0.97 -29.00
CA LEU A 572 -10.31 0.14 -28.61
C LEU A 572 -10.30 1.27 -29.65
N LEU A 573 -9.12 1.67 -30.14
CA LEU A 573 -8.97 2.67 -31.20
C LEU A 573 -9.54 2.18 -32.55
N LYS A 574 -9.46 0.88 -32.85
CA LYS A 574 -10.10 0.31 -34.05
C LYS A 574 -11.63 0.28 -33.92
N TYR A 575 -12.18 -0.01 -32.74
CA TYR A 575 -13.62 0.10 -32.49
C TYR A 575 -14.11 1.54 -32.60
N LEU A 576 -13.36 2.50 -32.02
CA LEU A 576 -13.66 3.93 -32.14
C LEU A 576 -13.71 4.38 -33.60
N ASN A 577 -12.69 4.06 -34.40
CA ASN A 577 -12.64 4.40 -35.83
C ASN A 577 -13.79 3.76 -36.63
N LEU A 578 -14.10 2.47 -36.39
CA LEU A 578 -15.22 1.80 -37.04
C LEU A 578 -16.57 2.42 -36.67
N ASN A 579 -16.75 2.87 -35.43
CA ASN A 579 -17.96 3.56 -34.98
C ASN A 579 -18.06 4.97 -35.61
N LEU A 580 -16.98 5.75 -35.55
CA LEU A 580 -16.88 7.06 -36.20
C LEU A 580 -17.20 7.00 -37.70
N LYS A 581 -16.69 5.99 -38.43
CA LYS A 581 -17.00 5.81 -39.85
C LYS A 581 -18.49 5.52 -40.09
N LYS A 582 -19.13 4.67 -39.27
CA LYS A 582 -20.59 4.45 -39.33
C LYS A 582 -21.36 5.74 -39.05
N LYS A 583 -21.01 6.47 -37.99
CA LYS A 583 -21.63 7.75 -37.61
C LYS A 583 -21.46 8.81 -38.71
N ALA A 584 -20.36 8.78 -39.45
CA ALA A 584 -20.10 9.69 -40.57
C ALA A 584 -21.06 9.48 -41.77
N GLU A 585 -21.63 8.29 -41.95
CA GLU A 585 -22.66 8.02 -42.98
C GLU A 585 -23.98 8.76 -42.73
N ASN A 586 -24.20 9.30 -41.53
CA ASN A 586 -25.42 10.07 -41.20
C ASN A 586 -25.39 11.50 -41.77
N TYR A 587 -24.25 12.01 -42.23
CA TYR A 587 -24.16 13.32 -42.89
C TYR A 587 -24.54 13.20 -44.37
N GLN A 588 -25.56 13.96 -44.79
CA GLN A 588 -25.96 14.07 -46.20
C GLN A 588 -24.94 14.84 -47.07
N ASP A 589 -24.15 15.71 -46.45
CA ASP A 589 -23.08 16.47 -47.11
C ASP A 589 -21.74 15.71 -47.02
N GLN A 590 -21.25 15.26 -48.17
CA GLN A 590 -20.00 14.50 -48.30
C GLN A 590 -18.74 15.29 -47.87
N ASN A 591 -18.73 16.62 -47.95
CA ASN A 591 -17.57 17.41 -47.52
C ASN A 591 -17.59 17.58 -45.99
N LEU A 592 -18.78 17.83 -45.41
CA LEU A 592 -19.00 17.85 -43.97
C LEU A 592 -18.65 16.50 -43.32
N LYS A 593 -19.00 15.40 -43.98
CA LYS A 593 -18.57 14.03 -43.62
C LYS A 593 -17.04 13.91 -43.57
N CYS A 594 -16.33 14.50 -44.53
CA CYS A 594 -14.86 14.52 -44.53
C CYS A 594 -14.29 15.39 -43.39
N ILE A 595 -14.88 16.55 -43.07
CA ILE A 595 -14.50 17.38 -41.90
C ILE A 595 -14.71 16.63 -40.59
N PHE A 596 -15.85 15.97 -40.41
CA PHE A 596 -16.10 15.16 -39.22
C PHE A 596 -15.05 14.06 -39.04
N LEU A 597 -14.73 13.34 -40.11
CA LEU A 597 -13.68 12.32 -40.06
C LEU A 597 -12.31 12.95 -39.79
N LEU A 598 -11.94 14.05 -40.46
CA LEU A 598 -10.69 14.79 -40.22
C LEU A 598 -10.51 15.20 -38.76
N ASN A 599 -11.48 15.88 -38.17
CA ASN A 599 -11.42 16.36 -36.78
C ASN A 599 -11.15 15.21 -35.80
N ASN A 600 -11.89 14.11 -35.91
CA ASN A 600 -11.74 12.95 -35.02
C ASN A 600 -10.44 12.16 -35.31
N THR A 601 -10.11 11.87 -36.58
CA THR A 601 -8.88 11.17 -37.00
C THR A 601 -7.63 11.96 -36.56
N HIS A 602 -7.63 13.28 -36.72
CA HIS A 602 -6.54 14.16 -36.28
C HIS A 602 -6.40 14.20 -34.75
N LYS A 603 -7.52 14.24 -34.00
CA LYS A 603 -7.49 14.20 -32.52
C LYS A 603 -6.89 12.89 -32.01
N ILE A 604 -7.22 11.76 -32.65
CA ILE A 604 -6.63 10.44 -32.32
C ILE A 604 -5.13 10.43 -32.65
N ASN A 605 -4.73 10.94 -33.83
CA ASN A 605 -3.31 10.99 -34.20
C ASN A 605 -2.48 11.88 -33.25
N LYS A 606 -3.06 12.99 -32.76
CA LYS A 606 -2.43 13.87 -31.77
C LYS A 606 -2.29 13.22 -30.39
N LEU A 607 -3.08 12.19 -30.05
CA LEU A 607 -2.83 11.34 -28.86
C LEU A 607 -1.68 10.37 -29.08
N LEU A 608 -1.59 9.74 -30.26
CA LEU A 608 -0.50 8.80 -30.58
C LEU A 608 0.86 9.49 -30.45
N GLY A 609 0.97 10.73 -30.95
CA GLY A 609 2.15 11.57 -30.77
C GLY A 609 3.28 11.29 -31.76
N GLN A 610 4.45 11.87 -31.50
CA GLN A 610 5.67 11.62 -32.29
C GLN A 610 6.45 10.43 -31.71
N VAL A 611 7.33 9.84 -32.52
CA VAL A 611 8.10 8.65 -32.12
C VAL A 611 9.58 8.97 -32.13
N ASP A 612 10.07 9.42 -30.99
CA ASP A 612 11.49 9.73 -30.82
C ASP A 612 12.30 8.42 -30.81
N ASN A 613 13.30 8.33 -31.70
CA ASN A 613 14.34 7.30 -31.72
C ASN A 613 13.86 5.83 -31.59
N LEU A 614 13.02 5.37 -32.52
CA LEU A 614 12.59 3.97 -32.71
C LEU A 614 13.69 2.90 -32.45
N ASN A 615 14.93 3.19 -32.83
CA ASN A 615 16.05 2.25 -32.73
C ASN A 615 16.61 2.12 -31.30
N GLN A 616 16.47 3.12 -30.43
CA GLN A 616 16.90 3.05 -29.03
C GLN A 616 15.94 2.19 -28.20
N MET A 617 14.63 2.30 -28.46
CA MET A 617 13.59 1.57 -27.70
C MET A 617 13.69 0.05 -27.80
N LYS A 618 14.26 -0.49 -28.90
CA LYS A 618 14.41 -1.95 -29.08
C LYS A 618 15.53 -2.56 -28.24
N GLN A 619 16.37 -1.75 -27.59
CA GLN A 619 17.60 -2.19 -26.91
C GLN A 619 17.67 -1.83 -25.42
N GLN A 620 16.72 -1.05 -24.88
CA GLN A 620 16.72 -0.62 -23.48
C GLN A 620 15.64 -1.33 -22.65
N GLU A 621 15.95 -1.63 -21.38
CA GLU A 621 14.93 -1.95 -20.38
C GLU A 621 14.15 -0.68 -20.01
N ILE A 622 13.12 -0.35 -20.82
CA ILE A 622 12.22 0.77 -20.58
C ILE A 622 11.43 0.49 -19.29
N ASN A 623 11.91 0.99 -18.15
CA ASN A 623 11.19 0.90 -16.88
C ASN A 623 9.93 1.78 -16.87
N GLU A 624 9.95 2.93 -17.54
CA GLU A 624 8.85 3.89 -17.68
C GLU A 624 8.79 4.35 -19.14
N PHE A 625 7.59 4.33 -19.75
CA PHE A 625 7.34 4.93 -21.07
C PHE A 625 6.61 6.27 -20.90
N LYS A 626 6.73 7.15 -21.90
CA LYS A 626 6.26 8.55 -21.82
C LYS A 626 4.97 8.80 -22.58
N ASN A 627 4.60 7.94 -23.54
CA ASN A 627 3.42 8.11 -24.40
C ASN A 627 2.88 6.78 -24.94
N LEU A 628 1.72 6.86 -25.59
CA LEU A 628 1.00 5.73 -26.18
C LEU A 628 1.75 5.09 -27.37
N CYS A 629 2.51 5.86 -28.15
CA CYS A 629 3.26 5.33 -29.30
C CYS A 629 4.40 4.39 -28.88
N GLU A 630 5.10 4.70 -27.78
CA GLU A 630 6.14 3.83 -27.20
C GLU A 630 5.55 2.48 -26.78
N LEU A 631 4.37 2.50 -26.13
CA LEU A 631 3.64 1.31 -25.71
C LEU A 631 3.13 0.47 -26.90
N LEU A 632 2.59 1.11 -27.95
CA LEU A 632 2.18 0.43 -29.19
C LEU A 632 3.37 -0.13 -29.99
N ALA A 633 4.52 0.56 -29.99
CA ALA A 633 5.74 0.07 -30.61
C ALA A 633 6.26 -1.22 -29.94
N MET A 634 6.15 -1.32 -28.60
CA MET A 634 6.52 -2.53 -27.86
C MET A 634 5.70 -3.78 -28.26
N ALA A 635 4.45 -3.57 -28.69
CA ALA A 635 3.54 -4.65 -29.12
C ALA A 635 3.55 -4.91 -30.64
N ASN A 636 4.43 -4.24 -31.40
CA ASN A 636 4.42 -4.24 -32.87
C ASN A 636 3.02 -3.84 -33.43
N ARG A 637 2.52 -2.67 -32.98
CA ARG A 637 1.25 -2.05 -33.40
C ARG A 637 1.43 -0.64 -34.00
N LEU A 638 2.65 -0.32 -34.44
CA LEU A 638 3.00 1.01 -34.97
C LEU A 638 2.30 1.32 -36.31
N GLU A 639 1.89 0.31 -37.06
CA GLU A 639 1.11 0.45 -38.29
C GLU A 639 -0.22 1.20 -38.06
N LEU A 640 -0.75 1.21 -36.82
CA LEU A 640 -1.90 2.03 -36.45
C LEU A 640 -1.65 3.53 -36.65
N LYS A 641 -0.42 4.01 -36.36
CA LYS A 641 -0.07 5.42 -36.57
C LYS A 641 -0.01 5.75 -38.06
N ASN A 642 0.75 4.96 -38.82
CA ASN A 642 0.86 5.14 -40.28
C ASN A 642 -0.52 5.10 -40.95
N TYR A 643 -1.44 4.26 -40.45
CA TYR A 643 -2.83 4.23 -40.87
C TYR A 643 -3.55 5.57 -40.60
N TYR A 644 -3.51 6.10 -39.37
CA TYR A 644 -4.15 7.38 -39.05
C TYR A 644 -3.56 8.56 -39.84
N GLU A 645 -2.24 8.60 -40.04
CA GLU A 645 -1.59 9.61 -40.89
C GLU A 645 -2.04 9.52 -42.35
N THR A 646 -2.15 8.29 -42.90
CA THR A 646 -2.66 8.06 -44.26
C THR A 646 -4.13 8.48 -44.40
N GLU A 647 -4.96 8.22 -43.39
CA GLU A 647 -6.38 8.59 -43.43
C GLU A 647 -6.60 10.09 -43.32
N ILE A 648 -5.76 10.84 -42.59
CA ILE A 648 -5.79 12.32 -42.62
C ILE A 648 -5.55 12.83 -44.04
N LEU A 649 -4.56 12.29 -44.74
CA LEU A 649 -4.27 12.64 -46.14
C LEU A 649 -5.40 12.22 -47.09
N ASN A 650 -6.03 11.06 -46.87
CA ASN A 650 -7.19 10.62 -47.64
C ASN A 650 -8.38 11.55 -47.44
N HIS A 651 -8.77 11.85 -46.19
CA HIS A 651 -9.92 12.72 -45.92
C HIS A 651 -9.68 14.17 -46.39
N LYS A 652 -8.43 14.70 -46.34
CA LYS A 652 -8.06 15.97 -46.99
C LYS A 652 -8.28 15.93 -48.50
N ARG A 653 -7.81 14.86 -49.17
CA ARG A 653 -7.97 14.67 -50.62
C ARG A 653 -9.44 14.50 -51.04
N GLU A 654 -10.26 13.85 -50.22
CA GLU A 654 -11.70 13.74 -50.47
C GLU A 654 -12.40 15.09 -50.26
N TYR A 655 -12.06 15.83 -49.20
CA TYR A 655 -12.57 17.17 -48.94
C TYR A 655 -12.26 18.15 -50.09
N SER A 656 -11.02 18.19 -50.58
CA SER A 656 -10.60 19.14 -51.62
C SER A 656 -11.26 18.90 -52.99
N LYS A 657 -11.97 17.78 -53.19
CA LYS A 657 -12.79 17.55 -54.40
C LYS A 657 -13.91 18.57 -54.58
N CYS A 658 -14.44 19.20 -53.52
CA CYS A 658 -15.44 20.25 -53.70
C CYS A 658 -14.89 21.42 -54.54
N TRP A 659 -13.67 21.87 -54.22
CA TRP A 659 -12.96 22.91 -54.95
C TRP A 659 -12.62 22.55 -56.40
N SER A 660 -12.53 21.25 -56.73
CA SER A 660 -12.25 20.82 -58.10
C SER A 660 -13.34 21.26 -59.11
N ARG A 661 -14.57 21.53 -58.63
CA ARG A 661 -15.67 22.06 -59.44
C ARG A 661 -15.44 23.46 -60.00
N LEU A 662 -14.56 24.25 -59.37
CA LEU A 662 -14.18 25.58 -59.85
C LEU A 662 -13.23 25.52 -61.05
N ILE A 663 -12.42 24.46 -61.14
CA ILE A 663 -11.35 24.32 -62.13
C ILE A 663 -11.86 24.30 -63.59
N PRO A 664 -12.97 23.62 -63.95
CA PRO A 664 -13.56 23.68 -65.29
C PRO A 664 -13.94 25.08 -65.80
N TYR A 665 -14.18 26.06 -64.94
CA TYR A 665 -14.51 27.44 -65.35
C TYR A 665 -13.26 28.23 -65.77
N ILE A 666 -12.08 27.87 -65.26
CA ILE A 666 -10.84 28.64 -65.46
C ILE A 666 -9.79 27.91 -66.32
N LYS A 667 -9.63 26.59 -66.14
CA LYS A 667 -8.52 25.81 -66.71
C LYS A 667 -8.47 25.81 -68.23
N ASP A 668 -9.61 25.53 -68.88
CA ASP A 668 -9.76 25.47 -70.34
C ASP A 668 -9.33 26.77 -71.03
N LEU A 669 -9.61 27.92 -70.39
CA LEU A 669 -9.19 29.23 -70.88
C LEU A 669 -7.71 29.53 -70.55
N ILE A 670 -7.19 29.14 -69.39
CA ILE A 670 -5.75 29.28 -69.08
C ILE A 670 -4.90 28.49 -70.09
N GLU A 671 -5.30 27.26 -70.43
CA GLU A 671 -4.52 26.35 -71.28
C GLU A 671 -4.60 26.68 -72.77
N ARG A 672 -5.76 27.14 -73.27
CA ARG A 672 -5.96 27.41 -74.71
C ARG A 672 -5.72 28.86 -75.13
N ASN A 673 -5.84 29.82 -74.20
CA ASN A 673 -5.85 31.27 -74.44
C ASN A 673 -6.37 31.71 -75.83
N PRO A 674 -7.64 31.46 -76.16
CA PRO A 674 -8.15 31.55 -77.54
C PRO A 674 -8.33 32.98 -78.08
N PHE A 675 -8.07 34.03 -77.28
CA PHE A 675 -8.45 35.41 -77.59
C PHE A 675 -7.28 36.24 -78.15
N ASN A 676 -6.80 35.88 -79.34
CA ASN A 676 -5.65 36.51 -80.01
C ASN A 676 -5.98 37.80 -80.80
N SER A 677 -7.12 38.47 -80.55
CA SER A 677 -7.55 39.65 -81.30
C SER A 677 -7.94 40.82 -80.39
N GLU A 678 -7.48 42.04 -80.72
CA GLU A 678 -7.74 43.28 -79.97
C GLU A 678 -9.24 43.57 -79.71
N LYS A 679 -10.11 43.02 -80.57
CA LYS A 679 -11.56 43.04 -80.40
C LYS A 679 -12.06 41.60 -80.26
N LEU A 680 -12.67 41.28 -79.12
CA LEU A 680 -13.43 40.04 -78.91
C LEU A 680 -14.67 40.01 -79.82
N LYS A 681 -15.07 38.82 -80.28
CA LYS A 681 -16.40 38.60 -80.88
C LYS A 681 -17.42 38.46 -79.75
N ASP A 682 -18.70 38.68 -80.03
CA ASP A 682 -19.72 38.68 -78.97
C ASP A 682 -19.97 37.30 -78.35
N LYS A 683 -19.68 36.21 -79.09
CA LYS A 683 -19.61 34.85 -78.53
C LYS A 683 -18.48 34.71 -77.50
N ASP A 684 -17.32 35.28 -77.77
CA ASP A 684 -16.14 35.24 -76.89
C ASP A 684 -16.40 36.10 -75.64
N ARG A 685 -17.05 37.26 -75.81
CA ARG A 685 -17.53 38.10 -74.70
C ARG A 685 -18.51 37.36 -73.81
N GLN A 686 -19.45 36.62 -74.40
CA GLN A 686 -20.43 35.86 -73.64
C GLN A 686 -19.78 34.69 -72.89
N LEU A 687 -18.88 33.94 -73.54
CA LEU A 687 -18.09 32.89 -72.90
C LEU A 687 -17.35 33.40 -71.66
N LEU A 688 -16.70 34.58 -71.73
CA LEU A 688 -16.06 35.18 -70.55
C LEU A 688 -17.06 35.50 -69.42
N LYS A 689 -18.21 36.11 -69.73
CA LYS A 689 -19.27 36.36 -68.73
C LYS A 689 -19.76 35.08 -68.07
N ASP A 690 -20.01 34.03 -68.86
CA ASP A 690 -20.55 32.76 -68.37
C ASP A 690 -19.54 32.04 -67.47
N ARG A 691 -18.25 32.07 -67.84
CA ARG A 691 -17.16 31.48 -67.05
C ARG A 691 -16.92 32.21 -65.73
N PHE A 692 -16.88 33.55 -65.73
CA PHE A 692 -16.81 34.35 -64.49
C PHE A 692 -18.06 34.14 -63.60
N SER A 693 -19.27 34.17 -64.19
CA SER A 693 -20.52 33.99 -63.43
C SER A 693 -20.63 32.60 -62.81
N GLY A 694 -20.26 31.55 -63.57
CA GLY A 694 -20.28 30.17 -63.10
C GLY A 694 -19.25 29.90 -62.00
N PHE A 695 -18.04 30.46 -62.13
CA PHE A 695 -17.03 30.41 -61.08
C PHE A 695 -17.52 31.09 -59.79
N ASN A 696 -18.04 32.33 -59.88
CA ASN A 696 -18.53 33.06 -58.71
C ASN A 696 -19.67 32.30 -58.02
N LYS A 697 -20.64 31.77 -58.78
CA LYS A 697 -21.78 31.02 -58.23
C LYS A 697 -21.32 29.75 -57.53
N GLU A 698 -20.51 28.90 -58.16
CA GLU A 698 -20.04 27.65 -57.55
C GLU A 698 -19.13 27.93 -56.34
N PHE A 699 -18.34 29.02 -56.36
CA PHE A 699 -17.56 29.45 -55.20
C PHE A 699 -18.46 29.87 -54.03
N GLU A 700 -19.49 30.68 -54.30
CA GLU A 700 -20.46 31.15 -53.30
C GLU A 700 -21.31 29.98 -52.74
N ASP A 701 -21.76 29.06 -53.59
CA ASP A 701 -22.49 27.84 -53.19
C ASP A 701 -21.62 26.95 -52.28
N ILE A 702 -20.31 26.81 -52.57
CA ILE A 702 -19.36 26.08 -51.71
C ILE A 702 -19.13 26.84 -50.39
N TYR A 703 -18.91 28.16 -50.45
CA TYR A 703 -18.59 29.00 -49.30
C TYR A 703 -19.74 29.05 -48.27
N GLU A 704 -20.97 29.27 -48.71
CA GLU A 704 -22.15 29.28 -47.81
C GLU A 704 -22.46 27.91 -47.18
N ALA A 705 -22.05 26.81 -47.82
CA ALA A 705 -22.07 25.48 -47.21
C ALA A 705 -20.97 25.35 -46.14
N GLN A 706 -19.72 25.69 -46.49
CA GLN A 706 -18.55 25.54 -45.61
C GLN A 706 -18.62 26.40 -44.34
N LYS A 707 -19.29 27.56 -44.35
CA LYS A 707 -19.55 28.37 -43.13
C LYS A 707 -20.25 27.60 -41.99
N ARG A 708 -20.91 26.48 -42.31
CA ARG A 708 -21.61 25.63 -41.33
C ARG A 708 -20.71 24.56 -40.74
N TYR A 709 -19.51 24.36 -41.28
CA TYR A 709 -18.55 23.37 -40.82
C TYR A 709 -17.74 23.94 -39.65
N TYR A 710 -17.25 23.06 -38.77
CA TYR A 710 -16.48 23.47 -37.60
C TYR A 710 -15.22 22.62 -37.45
N ILE A 711 -14.06 23.28 -37.32
CA ILE A 711 -12.82 22.68 -36.86
C ILE A 711 -12.52 23.27 -35.48
N PRO A 712 -12.30 22.45 -34.44
CA PRO A 712 -11.99 22.93 -33.09
C PRO A 712 -10.77 23.85 -33.02
N VAL A 713 -10.82 24.86 -32.14
CA VAL A 713 -9.71 25.80 -31.90
C VAL A 713 -8.41 25.08 -31.47
N GLU A 714 -8.53 24.00 -30.70
CA GLU A 714 -7.41 23.12 -30.32
C GLU A 714 -6.77 22.32 -31.49
N GLN A 715 -7.35 22.43 -32.68
CA GLN A 715 -6.88 21.85 -33.94
C GLN A 715 -6.61 22.93 -35.00
N ASN A 716 -6.36 24.20 -34.61
CA ASN A 716 -6.13 25.28 -35.57
C ASN A 716 -5.00 24.99 -36.59
N GLU A 717 -3.97 24.22 -36.21
CA GLU A 717 -2.92 23.70 -37.10
C GLU A 717 -3.51 23.02 -38.36
N LEU A 718 -4.55 22.18 -38.18
CA LEU A 718 -5.26 21.49 -39.26
C LEU A 718 -6.12 22.47 -40.08
N ALA A 719 -6.70 23.49 -39.44
CA ALA A 719 -7.51 24.50 -40.12
C ALA A 719 -6.64 25.43 -40.99
N ASP A 720 -5.44 25.81 -40.53
CA ASP A 720 -4.45 26.55 -41.32
C ASP A 720 -3.97 25.72 -42.51
N GLU A 721 -3.61 24.45 -42.29
CA GLU A 721 -3.13 23.55 -43.35
C GLU A 721 -4.20 23.33 -44.44
N ILE A 722 -5.45 23.05 -44.06
CA ILE A 722 -6.57 22.89 -45.02
C ILE A 722 -6.84 24.20 -45.78
N ARG A 723 -6.77 25.37 -45.12
CA ARG A 723 -6.89 26.67 -45.81
C ARG A 723 -5.75 26.88 -46.81
N GLN A 724 -4.51 26.57 -46.42
CA GLN A 724 -3.34 26.70 -47.28
C GLN A 724 -3.42 25.77 -48.52
N ASP A 725 -3.82 24.51 -48.34
CA ASP A 725 -4.04 23.56 -49.44
C ASP A 725 -5.07 24.08 -50.45
N ASN A 726 -6.20 24.62 -49.97
CA ASN A 726 -7.26 25.14 -50.84
C ASN A 726 -6.83 26.39 -51.62
N VAL A 727 -6.12 27.32 -50.97
CA VAL A 727 -5.55 28.53 -51.60
C VAL A 727 -4.48 28.17 -52.64
N LEU A 728 -3.62 27.18 -52.36
CA LEU A 728 -2.65 26.68 -53.32
C LEU A 728 -3.33 26.00 -54.52
N TYR A 729 -4.40 25.24 -54.28
CA TYR A 729 -5.12 24.49 -55.33
C TYR A 729 -5.95 25.38 -56.27
N VAL A 730 -6.78 26.29 -55.71
CA VAL A 730 -7.69 27.16 -56.50
C VAL A 730 -7.05 28.52 -56.76
N GLY A 731 -6.60 29.21 -55.72
CA GLY A 731 -6.13 30.60 -55.78
C GLY A 731 -4.99 30.80 -56.78
N SER A 732 -4.04 29.86 -56.83
CA SER A 732 -2.93 29.89 -57.78
C SER A 732 -3.36 29.80 -59.26
N GLN A 733 -4.51 29.18 -59.55
CA GLN A 733 -5.07 29.08 -60.89
C GLN A 733 -5.99 30.27 -61.19
N TYR A 734 -6.79 30.70 -60.21
CA TYR A 734 -7.63 31.90 -60.34
C TYR A 734 -6.79 33.15 -60.57
N GLN A 735 -5.65 33.31 -59.90
CA GLN A 735 -4.69 34.40 -60.14
C GLN A 735 -4.26 34.47 -61.62
N LYS A 736 -3.96 33.33 -62.26
CA LYS A 736 -3.57 33.28 -63.68
C LYS A 736 -4.73 33.69 -64.57
N PHE A 737 -5.91 33.11 -64.34
CA PHE A 737 -7.15 33.43 -65.06
C PHE A 737 -7.48 34.93 -64.96
N TYR A 738 -7.49 35.47 -63.74
CA TYR A 738 -7.74 36.88 -63.45
C TYR A 738 -6.72 37.79 -64.15
N ASN A 739 -5.43 37.50 -64.04
CA ASN A 739 -4.34 38.33 -64.59
C ASN A 739 -4.40 38.49 -66.12
N ILE A 740 -4.95 37.50 -66.82
CA ILE A 740 -5.17 37.50 -68.27
C ILE A 740 -6.53 38.17 -68.59
N TYR A 741 -7.63 37.68 -68.03
CA TYR A 741 -8.97 37.96 -68.55
C TYR A 741 -9.69 39.17 -67.96
N SER A 742 -9.35 39.62 -66.74
CA SER A 742 -9.95 40.84 -66.14
C SER A 742 -9.72 42.10 -66.99
N LYS A 743 -8.55 42.19 -67.63
CA LYS A 743 -8.10 43.33 -68.43
C LYS A 743 -8.89 43.46 -69.74
N ILE A 744 -9.39 42.38 -70.32
CA ILE A 744 -10.05 42.38 -71.63
C ILE A 744 -11.45 43.02 -71.55
N ASN A 745 -11.85 43.76 -72.59
CA ASN A 745 -13.14 44.47 -72.63
C ASN A 745 -14.28 43.57 -73.14
N PHE A 746 -14.78 42.71 -72.24
CA PHE A 746 -15.85 41.75 -72.52
C PHE A 746 -17.26 42.17 -72.05
N ALA A 747 -17.38 43.15 -71.15
CA ALA A 747 -18.65 43.65 -70.63
C ALA A 747 -18.60 45.16 -70.32
N THR A 748 -19.74 45.86 -70.44
CA THR A 748 -19.88 47.30 -70.17
C THR A 748 -19.82 47.62 -68.68
N ASN A 749 -20.36 46.73 -67.84
CA ASN A 749 -20.13 46.67 -66.40
C ASN A 749 -19.33 45.38 -66.17
N LYS A 750 -18.04 45.50 -65.84
CA LYS A 750 -17.17 44.34 -65.57
C LYS A 750 -17.37 43.81 -64.15
N ASP A 751 -17.62 44.69 -63.19
CA ASP A 751 -17.63 44.40 -61.75
C ASP A 751 -18.76 43.43 -61.36
N LYS A 752 -19.86 43.42 -62.13
CA LYS A 752 -20.92 42.40 -62.06
C LYS A 752 -20.40 40.97 -62.31
N TYR A 753 -19.30 40.81 -63.04
CA TYR A 753 -18.71 39.52 -63.42
C TYR A 753 -17.39 39.26 -62.69
N VAL A 754 -16.50 40.25 -62.62
CA VAL A 754 -15.20 40.18 -61.94
C VAL A 754 -15.38 40.60 -60.48
N LYS A 755 -16.16 39.80 -59.73
CA LYS A 755 -16.63 40.11 -58.36
C LYS A 755 -15.52 40.06 -57.29
N TYR A 756 -14.49 39.25 -57.52
CA TYR A 756 -13.41 38.99 -56.57
C TYR A 756 -12.05 39.31 -57.18
N THR A 757 -11.17 40.01 -56.45
CA THR A 757 -9.73 39.99 -56.75
C THR A 757 -9.12 38.69 -56.21
N PRO A 758 -7.93 38.27 -56.68
CA PRO A 758 -7.26 37.10 -56.13
C PRO A 758 -6.91 37.24 -54.64
N GLU A 759 -6.61 38.45 -54.13
CA GLU A 759 -6.42 38.66 -52.69
C GLU A 759 -7.75 38.48 -51.93
N ALA A 760 -8.84 39.05 -52.44
CA ALA A 760 -10.16 38.94 -51.82
C ALA A 760 -10.70 37.51 -51.83
N LEU A 761 -10.41 36.74 -52.88
CA LEU A 761 -10.78 35.32 -52.98
C LEU A 761 -9.98 34.46 -51.99
N ASN A 762 -8.68 34.71 -51.84
CA ASN A 762 -7.81 33.95 -50.92
C ASN A 762 -8.02 34.33 -49.44
N ALA A 763 -8.74 35.41 -49.15
CA ALA A 763 -9.09 35.88 -47.81
C ALA A 763 -10.48 35.42 -47.33
N MET A 764 -11.23 34.69 -48.18
CA MET A 764 -12.53 34.08 -47.87
C MET A 764 -12.39 32.57 -47.63
#